data_AF-A0A813M9D7-F1
#
_entry.id   AF-A0A813M9D7-F1
#
_cell.length_a   1.000
_cell.length_b   1.000
_cell.length_c   1.000
_cell.angle_alpha   90.00
_cell.angle_beta   90.00
_cell.angle_gamma   90.00
#
_symmetry.space_group_name_H-M   'P 1'
#
loop_
_entity.id
_entity.type
_entity.pdbx_description
1 polymer ?
#
loop_
_entity_poly.entity_id
_entity_poly.type
_entity_poly.pdbx_seq_one_letter_code
_entity_poly.pdbx_strand_id
1 'polypeptide(L)'
;MSTSNSEAVLAKGFKWIARTRNYEHEKSKINLNTVNSNEHPLRPLIENVNSKELNKNSSLSSINDPLSASSLDPLSKMVAEVSLKEKQEKLKENEAKLSFEPWPLKKNAILTNMTTVSDKIKNRLEQLDQFDDDNMQEMANLSQQDFIKRIDELNNALLSAWNEDERVKSLKIVIQCSKLLADTSVIQFYPSKFVLITDILDTFGKLVYERIKSKSTYIAPGSSKPQPLPENFTADIVPASAKETCRNWFFKIASIRELLPRIYVEVSILKCTNFLSDESISKSISRLVSMTSGIGDPLVAAYTNCYICRVGISIEPSIREYQLLSLNNLLFVFRQISNEKVTKLIMNQKIDFKSYIELYCPAIDWILQSVTYKRNDEYLSEVLDKCIEVSNANKIVNGLLINSMMASFEPNFISQIANKIVEMIKDCDEQYFPKYLLFRNLAMCLVFGENGSDALNKDSKEKNKRDLQLLNDVWKLVTKFEDPAQYISCAEIWIEFTLKNFSKKEINTLLGDIIRHVQPDRKFENFYPQLQSIVSKILIYVTDYNVLFSMDKFMQFLTLFQKDSVKMEVYKSVTNGFLKCTQNFNDDIIVMNSMMQICKSMHDYVNALTLDDEKREISHMICSFINKIELIEKDKIEQYLNFYSDCRASFSNLDTVIALLVHKVNLLANETLKIVKYKHTRKTAAFVRACVAFSFITIPSLTNPVLKLQLYLESSQVALLNECLSQADAFLKSAISLIPEIQKQIDAQQTALLNNSTLNYDGSNLAKLSSSMTSIGAVEKFLFEYVSNMMTTLLVIPDNPDQGVLYLLTGVLNLVQKHFQWENMELKFYLLSNILIIFNSLKQENYLYHLENVESNDTLYGSDPKYLKEINNLIESVLDDVLKLLDSLSPSKQSNLGLDLLNKLIGHCDLANEKTIELAKYLWSLSIKNQQMTKQHENLIKTLKFRSAKNSEYNLLIEKLKI
;
A
#
# COMPACT_ATOMS: atom_id res chain seq x y z
N MET A 1 -55.20 -46.51 5.32
CA MET A 1 -55.77 -46.54 3.96
C MET A 1 -55.74 -45.14 3.36
N SER A 2 -54.85 -44.89 2.38
CA SER A 2 -55.06 -43.95 1.27
C SER A 2 -53.80 -43.84 0.39
N THR A 3 -53.33 -44.98 -0.12
CA THR A 3 -52.34 -45.11 -1.20
C THR A 3 -52.99 -44.81 -2.57
N SER A 4 -53.73 -43.71 -2.71
CA SER A 4 -54.60 -43.49 -3.89
C SER A 4 -54.55 -42.07 -4.49
N ASN A 5 -53.46 -41.32 -4.33
CA ASN A 5 -53.34 -39.98 -4.94
C ASN A 5 -52.33 -39.89 -6.09
N SER A 6 -51.36 -40.82 -6.21
CA SER A 6 -50.38 -40.78 -7.31
C SER A 6 -50.95 -41.21 -8.66
N GLU A 7 -51.96 -42.09 -8.68
CA GLU A 7 -52.65 -42.50 -9.92
C GLU A 7 -53.72 -41.50 -10.42
N ALA A 8 -54.06 -40.48 -9.61
CA ALA A 8 -55.21 -39.61 -9.88
C ALA A 8 -54.90 -38.35 -10.72
N VAL A 9 -53.62 -37.98 -10.90
CA VAL A 9 -53.22 -36.74 -11.60
C VAL A 9 -53.06 -36.97 -13.11
N LEU A 10 -52.51 -38.12 -13.51
CA LEU A 10 -52.33 -38.49 -14.93
C LEU A 10 -53.66 -38.74 -15.67
N ALA A 11 -54.73 -39.07 -14.95
CA ALA A 11 -56.02 -39.42 -15.55
C ALA A 11 -56.91 -38.22 -15.93
N LYS A 12 -56.57 -36.99 -15.54
CA LYS A 12 -57.48 -35.83 -15.63
C LYS A 12 -57.31 -34.92 -16.84
N GLY A 13 -56.26 -35.08 -17.66
CA GLY A 13 -56.13 -34.32 -18.92
C GLY A 13 -56.17 -32.78 -18.74
N PHE A 14 -55.56 -32.28 -17.66
CA PHE A 14 -55.45 -30.84 -17.39
C PHE A 14 -54.75 -30.12 -18.54
N LYS A 15 -55.17 -28.88 -18.83
CA LYS A 15 -54.54 -28.06 -19.88
C LYS A 15 -54.17 -26.68 -19.36
N TRP A 16 -52.99 -26.23 -19.74
CA TRP A 16 -52.52 -24.86 -19.56
C TRP A 16 -52.73 -24.10 -20.86
N ILE A 17 -53.83 -23.33 -20.93
CA ILE A 17 -54.19 -22.62 -22.15
C ILE A 17 -53.80 -21.16 -21.98
N ALA A 18 -52.79 -20.73 -22.72
CA ALA A 18 -52.32 -19.35 -22.72
C ALA A 18 -53.45 -18.36 -23.04
N ARG A 19 -53.53 -17.27 -22.27
CA ARG A 19 -54.41 -16.14 -22.57
C ARG A 19 -53.81 -15.32 -23.70
N THR A 20 -54.54 -15.11 -24.80
CA THR A 20 -54.19 -14.11 -25.81
C THR A 20 -54.45 -12.71 -25.25
N ARG A 21 -53.43 -11.86 -25.22
CA ARG A 21 -53.51 -10.47 -24.75
C ARG A 21 -53.56 -9.54 -25.94
N ASN A 22 -54.51 -8.63 -25.92
CA ASN A 22 -54.53 -7.50 -26.86
C ASN A 22 -53.86 -6.31 -26.19
N TYR A 23 -52.55 -6.18 -26.41
CA TYR A 23 -51.74 -5.12 -25.79
C TYR A 23 -52.17 -3.71 -26.20
N GLU A 24 -52.75 -3.51 -27.39
CA GLU A 24 -53.29 -2.21 -27.82
C GLU A 24 -54.53 -1.82 -27.00
N HIS A 25 -55.43 -2.78 -26.81
CA HIS A 25 -56.61 -2.57 -25.97
C HIS A 25 -56.24 -2.39 -24.49
N GLU A 26 -55.23 -3.12 -23.99
CA GLU A 26 -54.71 -2.96 -22.63
C GLU A 26 -53.98 -1.62 -22.43
N LYS A 27 -53.17 -1.15 -23.39
CA LYS A 27 -52.54 0.19 -23.37
C LYS A 27 -53.58 1.31 -23.39
N SER A 28 -54.62 1.18 -24.21
CA SER A 28 -55.71 2.18 -24.28
C SER A 28 -56.50 2.33 -22.97
N LYS A 29 -56.57 1.27 -22.15
CA LYS A 29 -57.23 1.24 -20.84
C LYS A 29 -56.33 1.75 -19.70
N ILE A 30 -55.02 1.86 -19.93
CA ILE A 30 -54.03 2.27 -18.93
C ILE A 30 -53.28 3.50 -19.47
N ASN A 31 -53.98 4.61 -19.65
CA ASN A 31 -53.32 5.92 -19.67
C ASN A 31 -53.02 6.31 -18.22
N LEU A 32 -51.86 5.86 -17.71
CA LEU A 32 -51.27 6.50 -16.55
C LEU A 32 -50.73 7.86 -17.00
N ASN A 33 -51.36 8.94 -16.53
CA ASN A 33 -50.82 10.28 -16.70
C ASN A 33 -49.41 10.32 -16.10
N THR A 34 -48.38 10.43 -16.95
CA THR A 34 -47.02 10.70 -16.50
C THR A 34 -46.98 12.11 -15.92
N VAL A 35 -47.10 12.23 -14.61
CA VAL A 35 -46.72 13.45 -13.91
C VAL A 35 -45.19 13.43 -13.83
N ASN A 36 -44.53 14.41 -14.43
CA ASN A 36 -43.10 14.63 -14.22
C ASN A 36 -42.87 14.94 -12.73
N SER A 37 -42.57 13.93 -11.93
CA SER A 37 -42.11 14.12 -10.55
C SER A 37 -40.62 14.48 -10.58
N ASN A 38 -40.29 15.74 -10.31
CA ASN A 38 -38.91 16.21 -10.14
C ASN A 38 -38.24 15.73 -8.82
N GLU A 39 -38.87 14.83 -8.09
CA GLU A 39 -38.39 14.29 -6.83
C GLU A 39 -38.29 12.76 -6.93
N HIS A 40 -37.11 12.30 -7.34
CA HIS A 40 -36.75 10.89 -7.22
C HIS A 40 -36.26 10.64 -5.77
N PRO A 41 -36.74 9.61 -5.06
CA PRO A 41 -36.41 9.35 -3.64
C PRO A 41 -34.96 8.93 -3.37
N LEU A 42 -34.08 9.03 -4.36
CA LEU A 42 -32.63 8.77 -4.25
C LEU A 42 -31.81 9.96 -4.75
N ARG A 43 -32.37 11.17 -4.71
CA ARG A 43 -31.56 12.38 -4.89
C ARG A 43 -30.73 12.60 -3.61
N PRO A 44 -29.39 12.74 -3.70
CA PRO A 44 -28.56 12.98 -2.52
C PRO A 44 -28.92 14.35 -1.93
N LEU A 45 -29.23 14.39 -0.63
CA LEU A 45 -29.36 15.63 0.12
C LEU A 45 -27.99 16.31 0.19
N ILE A 46 -27.78 17.32 -0.64
CA ILE A 46 -26.69 18.29 -0.46
C ILE A 46 -27.21 19.33 0.52
N GLU A 47 -26.92 19.17 1.80
CA GLU A 47 -27.00 20.28 2.76
C GLU A 47 -25.63 20.95 2.86
N ASN A 48 -25.56 22.13 2.26
CA ASN A 48 -24.55 23.13 2.58
C ASN A 48 -24.79 23.64 4.00
N VAL A 49 -23.87 23.34 4.92
CA VAL A 49 -23.71 24.14 6.14
C VAL A 49 -22.25 24.55 6.24
N ASN A 50 -22.00 25.82 5.91
CA ASN A 50 -20.75 26.49 6.22
C ASN A 50 -20.93 27.32 7.51
N SER A 51 -19.93 27.16 8.38
CA SER A 51 -19.37 28.14 9.32
C SER A 51 -19.82 28.21 10.79
N LYS A 52 -18.83 27.90 11.66
CA LYS A 52 -18.45 28.52 12.96
C LYS A 52 -19.42 28.28 14.14
N GLU A 53 -19.03 27.89 15.35
CA GLU A 53 -17.84 28.10 16.22
C GLU A 53 -17.96 27.09 17.40
N LEU A 54 -16.84 26.63 18.00
CA LEU A 54 -16.59 26.54 19.46
C LEU A 54 -15.44 25.59 19.86
N ASN A 55 -14.71 26.03 20.88
CA ASN A 55 -13.38 25.62 21.34
C ASN A 55 -13.36 24.39 22.29
N LYS A 56 -12.21 23.68 22.23
CA LYS A 56 -11.38 23.04 23.28
C LYS A 56 -11.98 22.41 24.57
N ASN A 57 -11.45 21.20 24.81
CA ASN A 57 -11.11 20.54 26.08
C ASN A 57 -12.23 19.86 26.91
N SER A 58 -12.19 18.53 26.99
CA SER A 58 -12.02 17.80 28.26
C SER A 58 -11.97 16.27 28.07
N SER A 59 -10.92 15.68 28.64
CA SER A 59 -10.78 14.35 29.24
C SER A 59 -11.95 13.36 29.18
N LEU A 60 -11.69 12.15 28.67
CA LEU A 60 -12.43 10.94 29.06
C LEU A 60 -11.47 9.85 29.55
N SER A 61 -11.60 9.56 30.83
CA SER A 61 -10.98 8.46 31.55
C SER A 61 -11.68 7.12 31.30
N SER A 62 -10.89 6.05 31.33
CA SER A 62 -11.20 4.72 31.87
C SER A 62 -12.45 3.98 31.35
N ILE A 63 -12.24 3.05 30.42
CA ILE A 63 -12.95 1.75 30.41
C ILE A 63 -11.90 0.65 30.18
N ASN A 64 -11.75 -0.22 31.16
CA ASN A 64 -10.97 -1.44 31.12
C ASN A 64 -11.61 -2.44 30.14
N ASP A 65 -10.83 -2.98 29.21
CA ASP A 65 -11.18 -4.18 28.45
C ASP A 65 -10.26 -5.33 28.88
N PRO A 66 -10.77 -6.37 29.56
CA PRO A 66 -9.96 -7.46 30.10
C PRO A 66 -9.93 -8.63 29.12
N LEU A 67 -9.05 -8.61 28.11
CA LEU A 67 -8.70 -9.81 27.32
C LEU A 67 -7.39 -9.76 26.51
N SER A 68 -6.52 -8.76 26.71
CA SER A 68 -5.27 -8.62 25.94
C SER A 68 -4.01 -9.21 26.61
N ALA A 69 -4.11 -10.42 27.15
CA ALA A 69 -2.96 -11.15 27.68
C ALA A 69 -2.92 -12.58 27.14
N SER A 70 -2.52 -12.74 25.87
CA SER A 70 -1.87 -13.98 25.40
C SER A 70 -1.06 -13.73 24.12
N SER A 71 0.24 -14.05 24.21
CA SER A 71 1.18 -14.41 23.14
C SER A 71 1.05 -13.74 21.76
N LEU A 72 1.95 -12.79 21.47
CA LEU A 72 2.20 -12.32 20.10
C LEU A 72 2.69 -13.46 19.20
N ASP A 73 1.96 -13.68 18.11
CA ASP A 73 2.29 -14.61 17.02
C ASP A 73 3.57 -14.17 16.25
N PRO A 74 4.44 -15.12 15.83
CA PRO A 74 5.64 -14.85 15.01
C PRO A 74 5.41 -13.97 13.77
N LEU A 75 4.22 -13.95 13.16
CA LEU A 75 3.95 -13.08 12.01
C LEU A 75 3.89 -11.58 12.41
N SER A 76 3.38 -11.28 13.60
CA SER A 76 3.36 -9.93 14.17
C SER A 76 4.75 -9.44 14.58
N LYS A 77 5.69 -10.36 14.86
CA LYS A 77 7.11 -10.02 15.08
C LYS A 77 7.82 -9.66 13.78
N MET A 78 7.56 -10.37 12.67
CA MET A 78 8.10 -9.99 11.35
C MET A 78 7.53 -8.67 10.86
N VAL A 79 6.23 -8.41 11.04
CA VAL A 79 5.60 -7.12 10.69
C VAL A 79 6.14 -5.99 11.58
N ALA A 80 6.44 -6.26 12.85
CA ALA A 80 7.09 -5.30 13.74
C ALA A 80 8.56 -5.03 13.36
N GLU A 81 9.32 -6.04 12.91
CA GLU A 81 10.70 -5.90 12.43
C GLU A 81 10.80 -5.17 11.08
N VAL A 82 9.87 -5.41 10.16
CA VAL A 82 9.74 -4.66 8.90
C VAL A 82 9.28 -3.23 9.16
N SER A 83 8.31 -3.02 10.07
CA SER A 83 7.91 -1.68 10.53
C SER A 83 9.01 -0.93 11.29
N LEU A 84 9.93 -1.64 11.97
CA LEU A 84 11.10 -1.05 12.62
C LEU A 84 12.16 -0.65 11.60
N LYS A 85 12.37 -1.43 10.54
CA LYS A 85 13.25 -1.05 9.41
C LYS A 85 12.68 0.11 8.61
N GLU A 86 11.39 0.11 8.30
CA GLU A 86 10.70 1.25 7.66
C GLU A 86 10.66 2.48 8.57
N LYS A 87 10.55 2.31 9.90
CA LYS A 87 10.72 3.42 10.86
C LYS A 87 12.16 3.92 10.90
N GLN A 88 13.16 3.05 10.80
CA GLN A 88 14.57 3.44 10.76
C GLN A 88 14.93 4.17 9.46
N GLU A 89 14.35 3.77 8.32
CA GLU A 89 14.50 4.47 7.04
C GLU A 89 13.71 5.80 7.02
N LYS A 90 12.49 5.85 7.58
CA LYS A 90 11.75 7.10 7.78
C LYS A 90 12.36 8.02 8.86
N LEU A 91 13.11 7.47 9.81
CA LEU A 91 13.90 8.24 10.77
C LEU A 91 15.12 8.84 10.06
N LYS A 92 15.80 8.11 9.18
CA LYS A 92 16.87 8.65 8.31
C LYS A 92 16.40 9.74 7.34
N GLU A 93 15.17 9.65 6.82
CA GLU A 93 14.57 10.73 6.02
C GLU A 93 14.12 11.95 6.86
N ASN A 94 13.79 11.74 8.14
CA ASN A 94 13.46 12.84 9.07
C ASN A 94 14.70 13.43 9.77
N GLU A 95 15.82 12.72 9.81
CA GLU A 95 17.14 13.17 10.31
C GLU A 95 17.64 14.39 9.52
N ALA A 96 17.31 14.48 8.22
CA ALA A 96 17.69 15.60 7.35
C ALA A 96 16.76 16.83 7.45
N LYS A 97 15.64 16.76 8.20
CA LYS A 97 14.66 17.86 8.31
C LYS A 97 14.88 18.79 9.50
N LEU A 98 15.69 18.42 10.48
CA LEU A 98 16.00 19.28 11.62
C LEU A 98 17.28 20.06 11.32
N SER A 99 17.19 21.39 11.22
CA SER A 99 18.36 22.29 11.17
C SER A 99 19.26 22.18 12.41
N PHE A 100 18.76 21.52 13.47
CA PHE A 100 19.52 21.16 14.65
C PHE A 100 19.07 19.78 15.17
N GLU A 101 19.90 18.76 14.96
CA GLU A 101 19.75 17.42 15.53
C GLU A 101 19.77 17.46 17.08
N PRO A 102 18.71 16.99 17.77
CA PRO A 102 18.71 16.88 19.22
C PRO A 102 19.72 15.85 19.75
N TRP A 103 20.39 16.17 20.86
CA TRP A 103 21.38 15.28 21.51
C TRP A 103 20.90 13.84 21.75
N PRO A 104 19.63 13.58 22.16
CA PRO A 104 19.16 12.22 22.36
C PRO A 104 19.21 11.35 21.10
N LEU A 105 18.99 11.92 19.91
CA LEU A 105 19.07 11.18 18.64
C LEU A 105 20.53 10.83 18.33
N LYS A 106 21.42 11.81 18.44
CA LYS A 106 22.87 11.62 18.25
C LYS A 106 23.47 10.61 19.22
N LYS A 107 23.03 10.66 20.49
CA LYS A 107 23.35 9.66 21.51
C LYS A 107 22.96 8.25 21.07
N ASN A 108 21.73 8.07 20.58
CA ASN A 108 21.28 6.77 20.13
C ASN A 108 22.11 6.28 18.93
N ALA A 109 22.43 7.15 17.97
CA ALA A 109 23.29 6.80 16.84
C ALA A 109 24.71 6.36 17.27
N ILE A 110 25.31 7.05 18.24
CA ILE A 110 26.63 6.69 18.80
C ILE A 110 26.58 5.32 19.50
N LEU A 111 25.48 5.01 20.19
CA LEU A 111 25.30 3.73 20.88
C LEU A 111 25.00 2.57 19.90
N THR A 112 24.26 2.81 18.80
CA THR A 112 23.92 1.77 17.82
C THR A 112 25.05 1.44 16.85
N ASN A 113 25.91 2.39 16.50
CA ASN A 113 27.01 2.15 15.55
C ASN A 113 28.06 1.15 16.07
N MET A 114 28.07 0.86 17.37
CA MET A 114 29.06 -0.01 18.02
C MET A 114 28.49 -1.34 18.52
N THR A 115 27.19 -1.63 18.40
CA THR A 115 26.62 -2.92 18.82
C THR A 115 26.97 -4.09 17.90
N THR A 116 27.69 -3.85 16.80
CA THR A 116 28.08 -4.86 15.80
C THR A 116 29.43 -5.54 16.08
N VAL A 117 30.17 -5.15 17.12
CA VAL A 117 31.46 -5.77 17.49
C VAL A 117 31.35 -6.44 18.86
N SER A 118 30.65 -7.58 18.92
CA SER A 118 30.67 -8.42 20.11
C SER A 118 30.55 -9.89 19.72
N ASP A 119 31.67 -10.51 19.35
CA ASP A 119 31.90 -11.94 19.56
C ASP A 119 33.40 -12.24 19.58
N LYS A 120 34.01 -12.06 20.74
CA LYS A 120 35.04 -12.95 21.31
C LYS A 120 35.52 -12.42 22.66
N ILE A 121 35.82 -13.36 23.54
CA ILE A 121 36.33 -13.20 24.92
C ILE A 121 35.21 -13.06 25.96
N LYS A 122 34.44 -14.14 26.12
CA LYS A 122 33.89 -14.53 27.43
C LYS A 122 34.88 -15.47 28.09
N ASN A 123 35.49 -15.05 29.21
CA ASN A 123 35.78 -15.93 30.32
C ASN A 123 36.33 -15.17 31.52
N ARG A 124 35.44 -14.99 32.51
CA ARG A 124 35.61 -15.15 33.98
C ARG A 124 35.02 -13.96 34.73
N LEU A 125 33.75 -14.13 35.11
CA LEU A 125 33.25 -13.60 36.37
C LEU A 125 33.69 -14.54 37.49
N GLU A 126 34.22 -13.97 38.56
CA GLU A 126 33.68 -14.09 39.92
C GLU A 126 34.72 -13.56 40.91
N GLN A 127 34.48 -12.39 41.49
CA GLN A 127 34.40 -12.21 42.95
C GLN A 127 34.04 -10.75 43.27
N LEU A 128 33.05 -10.61 44.14
CA LEU A 128 32.51 -9.35 44.65
C LEU A 128 33.21 -8.95 45.96
N ASP A 129 33.07 -7.66 46.26
CA ASP A 129 33.19 -7.01 47.57
C ASP A 129 34.59 -6.57 48.04
N GLN A 130 34.98 -5.35 47.62
CA GLN A 130 35.45 -4.24 48.48
C GLN A 130 35.82 -3.02 47.59
N PHE A 131 35.25 -1.84 47.87
CA PHE A 131 35.50 -0.61 47.10
C PHE A 131 36.78 0.09 47.58
N ASP A 132 37.95 -0.42 47.16
CA ASP A 132 39.24 0.28 47.25
C ASP A 132 39.71 0.75 45.86
N ASP A 133 40.60 1.75 45.84
CA ASP A 133 41.10 2.46 44.65
C ASP A 133 41.73 1.54 43.58
N ASP A 134 42.05 0.29 43.92
CA ASP A 134 42.64 -0.73 43.03
C ASP A 134 41.65 -1.36 42.03
N ASN A 135 40.34 -1.33 42.29
CA ASN A 135 39.32 -1.87 41.37
C ASN A 135 39.15 -1.06 40.06
N MET A 136 39.77 0.13 39.98
CA MET A 136 39.67 0.99 38.80
C MET A 136 40.57 0.54 37.64
N GLN A 137 41.65 -0.19 37.90
CA GLN A 137 42.50 -0.75 36.83
C GLN A 137 41.85 -1.96 36.14
N GLU A 138 40.94 -2.66 36.81
CA GLU A 138 40.15 -3.75 36.22
C GLU A 138 39.07 -3.27 35.24
N MET A 139 38.75 -1.97 35.24
CA MET A 139 37.79 -1.38 34.29
C MET A 139 38.30 -1.32 32.83
N ALA A 140 39.61 -1.42 32.63
CA ALA A 140 40.21 -1.35 31.30
C ALA A 140 39.94 -2.62 30.45
N ASN A 141 39.50 -3.72 31.07
CA ASN A 141 39.41 -5.06 30.44
C ASN A 141 37.99 -5.66 30.41
N LEU A 142 36.94 -4.87 30.66
CA LEU A 142 35.54 -5.33 30.67
C LEU A 142 34.93 -5.38 29.26
N SER A 143 33.98 -6.29 29.03
CA SER A 143 33.17 -6.28 27.81
C SER A 143 32.24 -5.06 27.77
N GLN A 144 31.79 -4.64 26.58
CA GLN A 144 30.91 -3.48 26.42
C GLN A 144 29.62 -3.59 27.24
N GLN A 145 29.02 -4.79 27.34
CA GLN A 145 27.81 -5.03 28.12
C GLN A 145 28.07 -4.97 29.62
N ASP A 146 29.21 -5.49 30.08
CA ASP A 146 29.62 -5.43 31.48
C ASP A 146 29.93 -3.99 31.89
N PHE A 147 30.53 -3.20 30.99
CA PHE A 147 30.77 -1.78 31.20
C PHE A 147 29.45 -1.00 31.35
N ILE A 148 28.47 -1.22 30.45
CA ILE A 148 27.15 -0.56 30.54
C ILE A 148 26.48 -0.90 31.88
N LYS A 149 26.45 -2.19 32.25
CA LYS A 149 25.89 -2.64 33.53
C LYS A 149 26.57 -1.97 34.72
N ARG A 150 27.90 -1.84 34.67
CA ARG A 150 28.67 -1.20 35.74
C ARG A 150 28.42 0.31 35.83
N ILE A 151 28.22 0.99 34.70
CA ILE A 151 27.78 2.39 34.69
C ILE A 151 26.37 2.53 35.28
N ASP A 152 25.44 1.62 34.99
CA ASP A 152 24.10 1.63 35.58
C ASP A 152 24.16 1.41 37.10
N GLU A 153 25.03 0.52 37.58
CA GLU A 153 25.31 0.35 39.01
C GLU A 153 25.83 1.64 39.66
N LEU A 154 26.75 2.36 38.99
CA LEU A 154 27.25 3.65 39.47
C LEU A 154 26.16 4.74 39.49
N ASN A 155 25.26 4.75 38.51
CA ASN A 155 24.14 5.67 38.48
C ASN A 155 23.13 5.36 39.61
N ASN A 156 22.83 4.10 39.85
CA ASN A 156 21.99 3.67 40.98
C ASN A 156 22.62 3.99 42.33
N ALA A 157 23.93 3.79 42.47
CA ALA A 157 24.68 4.16 43.67
C ALA A 157 24.67 5.67 43.92
N LEU A 158 24.78 6.49 42.85
CA LEU A 158 24.63 7.94 42.93
C LEU A 158 23.23 8.33 43.45
N LEU A 159 22.18 7.72 42.90
CA LEU A 159 20.79 8.01 43.33
C LEU A 159 20.52 7.57 44.77
N SER A 160 21.02 6.40 45.19
CA SER A 160 20.90 5.93 46.59
C SER A 160 21.61 6.89 47.55
N ALA A 161 22.88 7.21 47.27
CA ALA A 161 23.65 8.16 48.07
C ALA A 161 23.00 9.56 48.09
N TRP A 162 22.35 9.97 47.01
CA TRP A 162 21.63 11.24 46.96
C TRP A 162 20.33 11.20 47.80
N ASN A 163 19.60 10.09 47.80
CA ASN A 163 18.38 9.95 48.59
C ASN A 163 18.68 9.82 50.10
N GLU A 164 19.83 9.25 50.46
CA GLU A 164 20.34 9.13 51.84
C GLU A 164 20.99 10.43 52.37
N ASP A 165 20.94 11.53 51.61
CA ASP A 165 21.61 12.83 51.92
C ASP A 165 23.15 12.76 52.03
N GLU A 166 23.77 11.69 51.53
CA GLU A 166 25.23 11.48 51.47
C GLU A 166 25.88 12.28 50.32
N ARG A 167 25.84 13.63 50.42
CA ARG A 167 26.27 14.55 49.35
C ARG A 167 27.76 14.46 49.00
N VAL A 168 28.61 14.18 49.98
CA VAL A 168 30.05 14.01 49.76
C VAL A 168 30.33 12.72 48.97
N LYS A 169 29.61 11.64 49.29
CA LYS A 169 29.70 10.37 48.56
C LYS A 169 29.17 10.52 47.14
N SER A 170 28.05 11.22 46.96
CA SER A 170 27.52 11.59 45.64
C SER A 170 28.56 12.32 44.78
N LEU A 171 29.25 13.33 45.35
CA LEU A 171 30.31 14.05 44.65
C LEU A 171 31.52 13.15 44.32
N LYS A 172 31.92 12.26 45.23
CA LYS A 172 33.01 11.30 45.00
C LYS A 172 32.70 10.34 43.83
N ILE A 173 31.48 9.80 43.76
CA ILE A 173 31.03 8.92 42.67
C ILE A 173 31.17 9.62 41.32
N VAL A 174 30.75 10.88 41.24
CA VAL A 174 30.77 11.66 39.99
C VAL A 174 32.20 12.05 39.58
N ILE A 175 33.07 12.35 40.54
CA ILE A 175 34.50 12.53 40.30
C ILE A 175 35.10 11.24 39.75
N GLN A 176 34.79 10.08 40.35
CA GLN A 176 35.26 8.77 39.87
C GLN A 176 34.77 8.49 38.44
N CYS A 177 33.48 8.73 38.15
CA CYS A 177 32.95 8.59 36.79
C CYS A 177 33.72 9.47 35.79
N SER A 178 34.03 10.72 36.16
CA SER A 178 34.78 11.63 35.29
C SER A 178 36.24 11.21 35.07
N LYS A 179 36.87 10.52 36.05
CA LYS A 179 38.22 9.96 35.88
C LYS A 179 38.27 8.86 34.84
N LEU A 180 37.20 8.07 34.70
CA LEU A 180 37.13 7.02 33.68
C LEU A 180 37.23 7.60 32.26
N LEU A 181 36.90 8.87 32.04
CA LEU A 181 37.08 9.54 30.73
C LEU A 181 38.55 9.85 30.41
N ALA A 182 39.47 9.81 31.38
CA ALA A 182 40.89 9.98 31.11
C ALA A 182 41.53 8.71 30.51
N ASP A 183 40.91 7.55 30.71
CA ASP A 183 41.43 6.28 30.23
C ASP A 183 41.17 6.12 28.72
N THR A 184 42.20 5.80 27.94
CA THR A 184 42.11 5.53 26.49
C THR A 184 42.56 4.12 26.13
N SER A 185 42.59 3.20 27.11
CA SER A 185 42.94 1.78 26.97
C SER A 185 42.19 1.05 25.84
N VAL A 186 40.88 1.31 25.69
CA VAL A 186 40.05 0.81 24.59
C VAL A 186 39.44 1.99 23.82
N ILE A 187 40.17 2.48 22.82
CA ILE A 187 39.83 3.77 22.19
C ILE A 187 38.58 3.71 21.29
N GLN A 188 38.29 2.56 20.68
CA GLN A 188 37.08 2.38 19.85
C GLN A 188 35.79 2.57 20.65
N PHE A 189 35.81 2.22 21.94
CA PHE A 189 34.66 2.35 22.84
C PHE A 189 34.52 3.76 23.45
N TYR A 190 35.49 4.65 23.21
CA TYR A 190 35.55 5.97 23.83
C TYR A 190 34.29 6.84 23.56
N PRO A 191 33.73 6.91 22.34
CA PRO A 191 32.50 7.67 22.08
C PRO A 191 31.30 7.19 22.92
N SER A 192 31.13 5.88 23.05
CA SER A 192 30.04 5.29 23.85
C SER A 192 30.26 5.50 25.34
N LYS A 193 31.51 5.33 25.82
CA LYS A 193 31.90 5.63 27.20
C LYS A 193 31.59 7.08 27.57
N PHE A 194 31.93 8.02 26.68
CA PHE A 194 31.65 9.44 26.86
C PHE A 194 30.17 9.69 27.10
N VAL A 195 29.31 9.21 26.20
CA VAL A 195 27.86 9.42 26.29
C VAL A 195 27.30 8.92 27.63
N LEU A 196 27.63 7.69 28.01
CA LEU A 196 27.13 7.05 29.23
C LEU A 196 27.56 7.79 30.51
N ILE A 197 28.84 8.19 30.61
CA ILE A 197 29.34 8.92 31.78
C ILE A 197 28.74 10.32 31.84
N THR A 198 28.57 10.98 30.70
CA THR A 198 27.96 12.32 30.66
C THR A 198 26.50 12.32 31.09
N ASP A 199 25.76 11.22 30.96
CA ASP A 199 24.40 11.10 31.51
C ASP A 199 24.39 11.08 33.05
N ILE A 200 25.36 10.40 33.68
CA ILE A 200 25.52 10.42 35.14
C ILE A 200 25.85 11.83 35.61
N LEU A 201 26.76 12.51 34.91
CA LEU A 201 27.13 13.90 35.20
C LEU A 201 25.91 14.83 35.10
N ASP A 202 25.12 14.69 34.04
CA ASP A 202 23.90 15.49 33.86
C ASP A 202 22.84 15.20 34.93
N THR A 203 22.72 13.94 35.36
CA THR A 203 21.84 13.54 36.48
C THR A 203 22.27 14.23 37.76
N PHE A 204 23.57 14.18 38.09
CA PHE A 204 24.12 14.90 39.23
C PHE A 204 23.89 16.41 39.15
N GLY A 205 24.15 17.02 37.99
CA GLY A 205 23.91 18.44 37.74
C GLY A 205 22.46 18.86 38.00
N LYS A 206 21.49 18.07 37.51
CA LYS A 206 20.05 18.27 37.77
C LYS A 206 19.71 18.16 39.25
N LEU A 207 20.22 17.14 39.94
CA LEU A 207 19.99 16.93 41.37
C LEU A 207 20.52 18.11 42.20
N VAL A 208 21.71 18.62 41.89
CA VAL A 208 22.29 19.82 42.54
C VAL A 208 21.44 21.05 42.25
N TYR A 209 21.01 21.25 41.00
CA TYR A 209 20.17 22.38 40.59
C TYR A 209 18.82 22.39 41.33
N GLU A 210 18.09 21.27 41.34
CA GLU A 210 16.80 21.14 42.03
C GLU A 210 16.94 21.36 43.54
N ARG A 211 18.06 20.94 44.14
CA ARG A 211 18.34 21.20 45.56
C ARG A 211 18.55 22.68 45.85
N ILE A 212 19.26 23.40 44.98
CA ILE A 212 19.47 24.84 45.17
C ILE A 212 18.13 25.57 44.95
N LYS A 213 17.35 25.16 43.96
CA LYS A 213 16.01 25.69 43.67
C LYS A 213 15.04 25.47 44.84
N SER A 214 15.00 24.28 45.44
CA SER A 214 14.12 23.99 46.58
C SER A 214 14.48 24.79 47.84
N LYS A 215 15.75 25.14 48.01
CA LYS A 215 16.23 26.04 49.08
C LYS A 215 16.01 27.53 48.77
N SER A 216 15.51 27.86 47.58
CA SER A 216 15.28 29.22 47.12
C SER A 216 13.78 29.55 47.14
N THR A 217 13.24 29.81 48.33
CA THR A 217 11.89 30.38 48.47
C THR A 217 12.00 31.90 48.52
N TYR A 218 11.26 32.61 47.67
CA TYR A 218 11.25 34.08 47.64
C TYR A 218 9.89 34.64 48.11
N ILE A 219 9.90 35.88 48.60
CA ILE A 219 8.70 36.61 49.00
C ILE A 219 8.41 37.62 47.89
N ALA A 220 7.29 37.46 47.18
CA ALA A 220 6.91 38.38 46.11
C ALA A 220 6.53 39.77 46.67
N PRO A 221 6.82 40.89 45.96
CA PRO A 221 6.43 42.23 46.41
C PRO A 221 4.91 42.30 46.59
N GLY A 222 4.44 42.49 47.83
CA GLY A 222 3.02 42.56 48.18
C GLY A 222 2.36 41.25 48.68
N SER A 223 3.10 40.15 48.85
CA SER A 223 2.60 38.89 49.44
C SER A 223 3.41 38.49 50.67
N SER A 224 2.75 38.08 51.76
CA SER A 224 3.41 37.56 52.97
C SER A 224 3.69 36.04 52.93
N LYS A 225 3.40 35.35 51.82
CA LYS A 225 3.63 33.90 51.68
C LYS A 225 4.87 33.61 50.83
N PRO A 226 5.80 32.76 51.32
CA PRO A 226 6.95 32.33 50.52
C PRO A 226 6.49 31.47 49.34
N GLN A 227 6.96 31.80 48.14
CA GLN A 227 6.68 31.08 46.90
C GLN A 227 7.97 30.47 46.32
N PRO A 228 7.88 29.35 45.58
CA PRO A 228 9.01 28.80 44.84
C PRO A 228 9.42 29.74 43.70
N LEU A 229 10.71 29.75 43.32
CA LEU A 229 11.21 30.56 42.21
C LEU A 229 10.45 30.28 40.88
N PRO A 230 10.11 31.31 40.09
CA PRO A 230 9.58 31.16 38.73
C PRO A 230 10.55 30.40 37.80
N GLU A 231 10.07 29.88 36.67
CA GLU A 231 10.93 29.15 35.72
C GLU A 231 12.04 30.02 35.09
N ASN A 232 11.78 31.31 34.86
CA ASN A 232 12.75 32.29 34.34
C ASN A 232 13.05 33.36 35.41
N PHE A 233 13.70 32.95 36.52
CA PHE A 233 14.08 33.87 37.58
C PHE A 233 15.39 34.61 37.24
N THR A 234 15.54 35.85 37.72
CA THR A 234 16.80 36.60 37.66
C THR A 234 17.59 36.44 38.95
N ALA A 235 18.92 36.59 38.87
CA ALA A 235 19.81 36.40 40.02
C ALA A 235 19.49 37.31 41.22
N ASP A 236 18.83 38.45 41.02
CA ASP A 236 18.48 39.40 42.09
C ASP A 236 17.37 38.91 43.03
N ILE A 237 16.50 38.02 42.54
CA ILE A 237 15.36 37.48 43.29
C ILE A 237 15.79 36.29 44.18
N VAL A 238 17.00 35.77 43.97
CA VAL A 238 17.52 34.58 44.67
C VAL A 238 17.99 34.93 46.09
N PRO A 239 17.52 34.22 47.14
CA PRO A 239 17.94 34.45 48.52
C PRO A 239 19.45 34.27 48.75
N ALA A 240 20.03 35.06 49.67
CA ALA A 240 21.46 35.00 50.01
C ALA A 240 21.92 33.60 50.48
N SER A 241 21.07 32.86 51.19
CA SER A 241 21.34 31.49 51.65
C SER A 241 21.50 30.48 50.49
N ALA A 242 20.69 30.63 49.43
CA ALA A 242 20.79 29.81 48.23
C ALA A 242 22.01 30.17 47.38
N LYS A 243 22.33 31.48 47.26
CA LYS A 243 23.57 31.96 46.63
C LYS A 243 24.82 31.40 47.32
N GLU A 244 24.82 31.40 48.65
CA GLU A 244 25.93 30.85 49.43
C GLU A 244 26.03 29.33 49.28
N THR A 245 24.90 28.61 49.27
CA THR A 245 24.89 27.16 49.00
C THR A 245 25.43 26.86 47.59
N CYS A 246 25.11 27.68 46.60
CA CYS A 246 25.61 27.56 45.23
C CYS A 246 27.13 27.81 45.16
N ARG A 247 27.64 28.90 45.78
CA ARG A 247 29.08 29.19 45.87
C ARG A 247 29.87 28.05 46.53
N ASN A 248 29.32 27.46 47.59
CA ASN A 248 29.95 26.33 48.28
C ASN A 248 30.12 25.11 47.36
N TRP A 249 29.19 24.84 46.44
CA TRP A 249 29.37 23.80 45.43
C TRP A 249 30.51 24.13 44.47
N PHE A 250 30.57 25.36 43.95
CA PHE A 250 31.66 25.80 43.07
C PHE A 250 33.03 25.75 43.77
N PHE A 251 33.14 26.17 45.03
CA PHE A 251 34.40 26.08 45.79
C PHE A 251 34.84 24.64 46.04
N LYS A 252 33.90 23.73 46.32
CA LYS A 252 34.20 22.29 46.49
C LYS A 252 34.63 21.63 45.18
N ILE A 253 34.14 22.09 44.04
CA ILE A 253 34.56 21.58 42.73
C ILE A 253 35.91 22.17 42.33
N ALA A 254 36.13 23.47 42.57
CA ALA A 254 37.40 24.13 42.31
C ALA A 254 38.58 23.52 43.09
N SER A 255 38.33 22.88 44.24
CA SER A 255 39.36 22.21 45.04
C SER A 255 39.76 20.80 44.55
N ILE A 256 39.06 20.24 43.55
CA ILE A 256 39.43 18.95 42.93
C ILE A 256 40.78 19.11 42.23
N ARG A 257 41.82 18.36 42.62
CA ARG A 257 43.19 18.56 42.10
C ARG A 257 43.36 18.22 40.62
N GLU A 258 42.72 17.14 40.15
CA GLU A 258 42.83 16.67 38.77
C GLU A 258 42.04 17.57 37.80
N LEU A 259 42.65 17.91 36.66
CA LEU A 259 42.06 18.84 35.70
C LEU A 259 40.79 18.28 35.03
N LEU A 260 40.83 17.05 34.52
CA LEU A 260 39.72 16.47 33.76
C LEU A 260 38.44 16.30 34.58
N PRO A 261 38.47 15.66 35.78
CA PRO A 261 37.28 15.58 36.62
C PRO A 261 36.78 16.95 37.07
N ARG A 262 37.68 17.91 37.31
CA ARG A 262 37.27 19.28 37.65
C ARG A 262 36.45 19.90 36.53
N ILE A 263 36.91 19.83 35.28
CA ILE A 263 36.19 20.39 34.13
C ILE A 263 34.82 19.73 33.98
N TYR A 264 34.73 18.40 33.94
CA TYR A 264 33.44 17.71 33.73
C TYR A 264 32.42 17.98 34.85
N VAL A 265 32.85 17.92 36.11
CA VAL A 265 31.95 18.18 37.25
C VAL A 265 31.53 19.64 37.27
N GLU A 266 32.43 20.58 36.98
CA GLU A 266 32.10 22.00 36.92
C GLU A 266 31.12 22.32 35.79
N VAL A 267 31.30 21.72 34.62
CA VAL A 267 30.38 21.84 33.48
C VAL A 267 29.01 21.25 33.82
N SER A 268 28.94 20.13 34.54
CA SER A 268 27.66 19.49 34.91
C SER A 268 26.75 20.38 35.77
N ILE A 269 27.35 21.21 36.63
CA ILE A 269 26.62 22.14 37.49
C ILE A 269 26.56 23.56 36.90
N LEU A 270 27.00 23.75 35.65
CA LEU A 270 27.10 25.08 35.05
C LEU A 270 25.77 25.82 35.06
N LYS A 271 24.63 25.14 34.92
CA LYS A 271 23.30 25.77 35.04
C LYS A 271 23.07 26.47 36.38
N CYS A 272 23.77 26.06 37.44
CA CYS A 272 23.69 26.69 38.76
C CYS A 272 24.32 28.09 38.80
N THR A 273 25.10 28.51 37.79
CA THR A 273 25.61 29.89 37.70
C THR A 273 24.49 30.92 37.56
N ASN A 274 23.31 30.52 37.06
CA ASN A 274 22.11 31.37 36.98
C ASN A 274 21.66 31.90 38.35
N PHE A 275 22.01 31.20 39.45
CA PHE A 275 21.71 31.67 40.81
C PHE A 275 22.65 32.79 41.28
N LEU A 276 23.79 33.01 40.63
CA LEU A 276 24.84 33.93 41.06
C LEU A 276 24.82 35.25 40.29
N SER A 277 24.92 35.22 38.96
CA SER A 277 24.79 36.40 38.07
C SER A 277 24.78 36.03 36.58
N ASP A 278 24.10 36.82 35.74
CA ASP A 278 23.95 36.56 34.30
C ASP A 278 25.24 36.77 33.49
N GLU A 279 26.08 37.77 33.83
CA GLU A 279 27.37 38.01 33.15
C GLU A 279 28.45 36.94 33.45
N SER A 280 28.25 36.11 34.47
CA SER A 280 29.25 35.12 34.89
C SER A 280 29.31 33.90 33.96
N ILE A 281 28.23 33.62 33.22
CA ILE A 281 28.07 32.39 32.44
C ILE A 281 29.03 32.39 31.25
N SER A 282 29.01 33.47 30.45
CA SER A 282 29.88 33.61 29.26
C SER A 282 31.35 33.49 29.63
N LYS A 283 31.80 34.23 30.66
CA LYS A 283 33.19 34.20 31.14
C LYS A 283 33.58 32.83 31.69
N SER A 284 32.66 32.16 32.39
CA SER A 284 32.91 30.82 32.94
C SER A 284 33.03 29.76 31.85
N ILE A 285 32.17 29.79 30.83
CA ILE A 285 32.26 28.89 29.68
C ILE A 285 33.55 29.15 28.89
N SER A 286 33.86 30.41 28.55
CA SER A 286 35.11 30.74 27.83
C SER A 286 36.37 30.30 28.60
N ARG A 287 36.36 30.41 29.93
CA ARG A 287 37.43 29.86 30.78
C ARG A 287 37.50 28.34 30.68
N LEU A 288 36.38 27.63 30.81
CA LEU A 288 36.33 26.16 30.72
C LEU A 288 36.78 25.66 29.34
N VAL A 289 36.36 26.33 28.27
CA VAL A 289 36.85 26.07 26.91
C VAL A 289 38.36 26.29 26.84
N SER A 290 38.88 27.38 27.38
CA SER A 290 40.34 27.63 27.42
C SER A 290 41.11 26.52 28.15
N MET A 291 40.54 25.97 29.23
CA MET A 291 41.15 24.87 30.00
C MET A 291 41.28 23.56 29.20
N THR A 292 40.48 23.36 28.14
CA THR A 292 40.59 22.16 27.28
C THR A 292 41.94 22.04 26.59
N SER A 293 42.61 23.15 26.32
CA SER A 293 43.96 23.19 25.74
C SER A 293 45.04 22.57 26.64
N GLY A 294 44.76 22.40 27.94
CA GLY A 294 45.64 21.72 28.89
C GLY A 294 45.55 20.19 28.86
N ILE A 295 44.67 19.60 28.04
CA ILE A 295 44.48 18.15 27.92
C ILE A 295 45.44 17.63 26.84
N GLY A 296 46.32 16.69 27.21
CA GLY A 296 47.37 16.19 26.31
C GLY A 296 46.92 15.13 25.30
N ASP A 297 45.80 14.44 25.54
CA ASP A 297 45.22 13.48 24.58
C ASP A 297 44.22 14.19 23.66
N PRO A 298 44.42 14.18 22.33
CA PRO A 298 43.60 14.92 21.40
C PRO A 298 42.15 14.43 21.35
N LEU A 299 41.89 13.13 21.54
CA LEU A 299 40.53 12.57 21.53
C LEU A 299 39.77 13.01 22.78
N VAL A 300 40.42 12.90 23.95
CA VAL A 300 39.84 13.35 25.22
C VAL A 300 39.57 14.86 25.19
N ALA A 301 40.48 15.64 24.63
CA ALA A 301 40.31 17.09 24.47
C ALA A 301 39.09 17.45 23.60
N ALA A 302 38.93 16.79 22.44
CA ALA A 302 37.80 17.00 21.54
C ALA A 302 36.44 16.69 22.21
N TYR A 303 36.34 15.57 22.92
CA TYR A 303 35.13 15.18 23.63
C TYR A 303 34.84 16.04 24.87
N THR A 304 35.87 16.49 25.58
CA THR A 304 35.69 17.45 26.68
C THR A 304 35.12 18.77 26.15
N ASN A 305 35.65 19.25 25.02
CA ASN A 305 35.16 20.43 24.34
C ASN A 305 33.70 20.24 23.84
N CYS A 306 33.38 19.06 23.31
CA CYS A 306 32.02 18.68 22.92
C CYS A 306 31.03 18.75 24.10
N TYR A 307 31.41 18.23 25.28
CA TYR A 307 30.56 18.31 26.48
C TYR A 307 30.29 19.75 26.91
N ILE A 308 31.32 20.61 26.87
CA ILE A 308 31.19 22.04 27.17
C ILE A 308 30.22 22.71 26.19
N CYS A 309 30.36 22.49 24.87
CA CYS A 309 29.45 23.04 23.88
C CYS A 309 28.01 22.55 24.05
N ARG A 310 27.83 21.27 24.39
CA ARG A 310 26.51 20.67 24.64
C ARG A 310 25.79 21.27 25.83
N VAL A 311 26.49 21.47 26.95
CA VAL A 311 25.88 22.11 28.11
C VAL A 311 25.74 23.62 27.87
N GLY A 312 26.72 24.25 27.22
CA GLY A 312 26.70 25.67 26.86
C GLY A 312 25.49 26.06 26.02
N ILE A 313 25.18 25.31 24.97
CA ILE A 313 24.02 25.58 24.11
C ILE A 313 22.69 25.35 24.84
N SER A 314 22.64 24.45 25.83
CA SER A 314 21.43 24.22 26.64
C SER A 314 21.13 25.36 27.62
N ILE A 315 22.15 26.17 27.96
CA ILE A 315 22.03 27.30 28.88
C ILE A 315 21.81 28.59 28.09
N GLU A 316 22.74 28.92 27.18
CA GLU A 316 22.70 30.16 26.41
C GLU A 316 23.25 29.92 24.96
N PRO A 317 22.35 29.73 23.98
CA PRO A 317 22.73 29.50 22.58
C PRO A 317 23.34 30.71 21.88
N SER A 318 23.12 31.93 22.38
CA SER A 318 23.38 33.17 21.64
C SER A 318 24.85 33.60 21.63
N ILE A 319 25.65 33.20 22.62
CA ILE A 319 27.03 33.70 22.83
C ILE A 319 28.00 33.11 21.80
N ARG A 320 28.56 33.99 20.95
CA ARG A 320 29.51 33.65 19.88
C ARG A 320 30.94 33.39 20.38
N GLU A 321 31.36 34.07 21.45
CA GLU A 321 32.77 34.12 21.87
C GLU A 321 33.32 32.73 22.26
N TYR A 322 32.60 31.99 23.12
CA TYR A 322 33.03 30.65 23.52
C TYR A 322 32.91 29.63 22.39
N GLN A 323 31.92 29.79 21.49
CA GLN A 323 31.69 28.88 20.36
C GLN A 323 32.84 28.97 19.35
N LEU A 324 33.29 30.19 19.03
CA LEU A 324 34.43 30.40 18.16
C LEU A 324 35.74 29.94 18.81
N LEU A 325 35.90 30.16 20.12
CA LEU A 325 37.04 29.65 20.88
C LEU A 325 37.07 28.11 20.89
N SER A 326 35.90 27.48 21.03
CA SER A 326 35.76 26.02 20.99
C SER A 326 36.16 25.46 19.63
N LEU A 327 35.72 26.09 18.53
CA LEU A 327 36.14 25.72 17.19
C LEU A 327 37.65 25.86 17.01
N ASN A 328 38.24 26.99 17.43
CA ASN A 328 39.68 27.20 17.33
C ASN A 328 40.48 26.15 18.11
N ASN A 329 40.01 25.77 19.30
CA ASN A 329 40.63 24.70 20.08
C ASN A 329 40.52 23.34 19.38
N LEU A 330 39.37 23.02 18.80
CA LEU A 330 39.20 21.79 18.02
C LEU A 330 40.15 21.76 16.80
N LEU A 331 40.23 22.86 16.07
CA LEU A 331 41.13 23.02 14.93
C LEU A 331 42.61 22.92 15.33
N PHE A 332 42.97 23.40 16.53
CA PHE A 332 44.31 23.22 17.09
C PHE A 332 44.60 21.76 17.46
N VAL A 333 43.64 21.05 18.06
CA VAL A 333 43.73 19.61 18.38
C VAL A 333 44.01 18.78 17.13
N PHE A 334 43.43 19.14 15.98
CA PHE A 334 43.70 18.43 14.72
C PHE A 334 45.15 18.49 14.27
N ARG A 335 45.91 19.54 14.61
CA ARG A 335 47.34 19.60 14.31
C ARG A 335 48.14 18.56 15.12
N GLN A 336 47.59 18.07 16.22
CA GLN A 336 48.24 17.14 17.15
C GLN A 336 47.89 15.67 16.89
N ILE A 337 46.94 15.37 16.00
CA ILE A 337 46.53 14.00 15.65
C ILE A 337 47.70 13.20 15.05
N SER A 338 48.63 13.88 14.37
CA SER A 338 49.81 13.26 13.74
C SER A 338 51.01 13.10 14.70
N ASN A 339 50.83 13.34 16.00
CA ASN A 339 51.93 13.26 16.97
C ASN A 339 52.39 11.82 17.20
N GLU A 340 53.70 11.64 17.43
CA GLU A 340 54.35 10.33 17.64
C GLU A 340 53.71 9.50 18.78
N LYS A 341 53.19 10.15 19.81
CA LYS A 341 52.48 9.49 20.92
C LYS A 341 51.17 8.85 20.48
N VAL A 342 50.42 9.51 19.60
CA VAL A 342 49.16 9.01 19.05
C VAL A 342 49.44 7.85 18.11
N THR A 343 50.46 7.95 17.26
CA THR A 343 50.90 6.86 16.37
C THR A 343 51.29 5.61 17.16
N LYS A 344 52.02 5.77 18.28
CA LYS A 344 52.36 4.66 19.19
C LYS A 344 51.12 4.02 19.84
N LEU A 345 50.13 4.83 20.22
CA LEU A 345 48.87 4.34 20.80
C LEU A 345 48.09 3.50 19.78
N ILE A 346 47.95 3.99 18.55
CA ILE A 346 47.28 3.29 17.44
C ILE A 346 47.99 1.96 17.13
N MET A 347 49.32 1.96 17.05
CA MET A 347 50.12 0.74 16.83
C MET A 347 49.94 -0.28 17.95
N ASN A 348 49.95 0.17 19.22
CA ASN A 348 49.78 -0.72 20.37
C ASN A 348 48.38 -1.37 20.40
N GLN A 349 47.35 -0.65 19.98
CA GLN A 349 45.96 -1.14 19.97
C GLN A 349 45.56 -1.85 18.66
N LYS A 350 46.45 -1.90 17.66
CA LYS A 350 46.21 -2.52 16.33
C LYS A 350 44.98 -1.97 15.61
N ILE A 351 44.74 -0.66 15.74
CA ILE A 351 43.64 0.03 15.06
C ILE A 351 44.18 0.65 13.79
N ASP A 352 43.38 0.63 12.73
CA ASP A 352 43.69 1.35 11.50
C ASP A 352 43.49 2.85 11.71
N PHE A 353 44.34 3.64 11.07
CA PHE A 353 44.31 5.09 11.24
C PHE A 353 42.95 5.69 10.81
N LYS A 354 42.27 5.09 9.82
CA LYS A 354 40.93 5.49 9.38
C LYS A 354 39.90 5.34 10.50
N SER A 355 39.77 4.15 11.11
CA SER A 355 38.85 3.96 12.24
C SER A 355 39.17 4.86 13.43
N TYR A 356 40.44 5.20 13.68
CA TYR A 356 40.78 6.16 14.73
C TYR A 356 40.24 7.57 14.45
N ILE A 357 40.37 8.05 13.20
CA ILE A 357 39.87 9.36 12.78
C ILE A 357 38.34 9.42 12.85
N GLU A 358 37.64 8.33 12.50
CA GLU A 358 36.19 8.23 12.59
C GLU A 358 35.65 8.41 14.03
N LEU A 359 36.45 8.12 15.07
CA LEU A 359 36.07 8.33 16.47
C LEU A 359 35.83 9.80 16.81
N TYR A 360 36.37 10.72 16.02
CA TYR A 360 36.19 12.15 16.25
C TYR A 360 34.87 12.68 15.67
N CYS A 361 34.24 12.01 14.69
CA CYS A 361 33.03 12.48 14.01
C CYS A 361 31.98 13.02 14.99
N PRO A 362 31.55 12.28 16.03
CA PRO A 362 30.44 12.74 16.87
C PRO A 362 30.76 14.02 17.64
N ALA A 363 32.01 14.18 18.07
CA ALA A 363 32.47 15.36 18.80
C ALA A 363 32.55 16.59 17.87
N ILE A 364 33.10 16.40 16.66
CA ILE A 364 33.23 17.46 15.66
C ILE A 364 31.86 17.93 15.19
N ASP A 365 30.99 16.99 14.82
CA ASP A 365 29.65 17.30 14.31
C ASP A 365 28.88 18.12 15.35
N TRP A 366 28.97 17.76 16.63
CA TRP A 366 28.28 18.50 17.69
C TRP A 366 28.88 19.89 17.93
N ILE A 367 30.20 20.02 17.92
CA ILE A 367 30.87 21.33 18.06
C ILE A 367 30.48 22.23 16.88
N LEU A 368 30.57 21.74 15.65
CA LEU A 368 30.20 22.53 14.47
C LEU A 368 28.72 22.89 14.48
N GLN A 369 27.83 21.95 14.77
CA GLN A 369 26.39 22.20 14.90
C GLN A 369 26.07 23.25 15.99
N SER A 370 26.86 23.28 17.08
CA SER A 370 26.72 24.30 18.12
C SER A 370 27.17 25.68 17.65
N VAL A 371 28.18 25.74 16.77
CA VAL A 371 28.70 27.00 16.20
C VAL A 371 27.76 27.53 15.12
N THR A 372 27.15 26.67 14.31
CA THR A 372 26.30 27.05 13.16
C THR A 372 24.84 27.31 13.52
N TYR A 373 24.39 26.99 14.74
CA TYR A 373 22.99 27.10 15.14
C TYR A 373 22.42 28.53 15.00
N LYS A 374 21.43 28.70 14.10
CA LYS A 374 20.70 29.95 13.82
C LYS A 374 21.62 31.16 13.56
N ARG A 375 22.59 31.00 12.66
CA ARG A 375 23.55 32.06 12.28
C ARG A 375 23.35 32.52 10.84
N ASN A 376 23.84 33.72 10.52
CA ASN A 376 23.78 34.29 9.18
C ASN A 376 24.88 33.73 8.26
N ASP A 377 24.65 33.76 6.94
CA ASP A 377 25.58 33.27 5.90
C ASP A 377 26.99 33.89 5.96
N GLU A 378 27.10 35.17 6.39
CA GLU A 378 28.40 35.83 6.56
C GLU A 378 29.25 35.18 7.66
N TYR A 379 28.61 34.79 8.78
CA TYR A 379 29.30 34.11 9.88
C TYR A 379 29.65 32.67 9.50
N LEU A 380 28.75 31.98 8.79
CA LEU A 380 29.02 30.64 8.26
C LEU A 380 30.20 30.67 7.28
N SER A 381 30.35 31.73 6.49
CA SER A 381 31.49 31.92 5.60
C SER A 381 32.80 32.12 6.36
N GLU A 382 32.81 32.91 7.45
CA GLU A 382 34.00 33.07 8.30
C GLU A 382 34.42 31.74 8.95
N VAL A 383 33.45 30.96 9.43
CA VAL A 383 33.70 29.62 10.01
C VAL A 383 34.23 28.67 8.93
N LEU A 384 33.66 28.71 7.73
CA LEU A 384 34.10 27.93 6.58
C LEU A 384 35.56 28.25 6.21
N ASP A 385 35.94 29.53 6.12
CA ASP A 385 37.30 29.94 5.76
C ASP A 385 38.34 29.42 6.77
N LYS A 386 38.02 29.45 8.07
CA LYS A 386 38.87 28.85 9.13
C LYS A 386 38.99 27.34 9.00
N CYS A 387 37.89 26.65 8.67
CA CYS A 387 37.91 25.22 8.42
C CYS A 387 38.74 24.87 7.16
N ILE A 388 38.64 25.68 6.10
CA ILE A 388 39.42 25.53 4.85
C ILE A 388 40.91 25.70 5.13
N GLU A 389 41.30 26.72 5.89
CA GLU A 389 42.72 26.98 6.22
C GLU A 389 43.36 25.75 6.87
N VAL A 390 42.68 25.15 7.85
CA VAL A 390 43.18 23.99 8.59
C VAL A 390 43.11 22.72 7.76
N SER A 391 42.07 22.57 6.94
CA SER A 391 41.94 21.48 5.99
C SER A 391 43.11 21.44 4.98
N ASN A 392 43.48 22.60 4.44
CA ASN A 392 44.61 22.73 3.53
C ASN A 392 45.95 22.46 4.23
N ALA A 393 46.08 22.88 5.50
CA ALA A 393 47.28 22.67 6.29
C ALA A 393 47.45 21.21 6.76
N ASN A 394 46.35 20.47 6.98
CA ASN A 394 46.37 19.10 7.45
C ASN A 394 45.48 18.17 6.61
N LYS A 395 46.10 17.55 5.60
CA LYS A 395 45.44 16.63 4.66
C LYS A 395 44.80 15.39 5.30
N ILE A 396 45.23 15.03 6.51
CA ILE A 396 44.73 13.86 7.24
C ILE A 396 43.28 14.07 7.71
N VAL A 397 42.95 15.28 8.16
CA VAL A 397 41.66 15.62 8.76
C VAL A 397 40.71 16.27 7.76
N ASN A 398 41.21 16.62 6.57
CA ASN A 398 40.46 17.27 5.50
C ASN A 398 39.12 16.56 5.21
N GLY A 399 39.14 15.27 4.87
CA GLY A 399 37.93 14.52 4.54
C GLY A 399 36.94 14.42 5.70
N LEU A 400 37.44 14.22 6.92
CA LEU A 400 36.60 14.21 8.12
C LEU A 400 35.91 15.55 8.36
N LEU A 401 36.66 16.65 8.24
CA LEU A 401 36.12 18.00 8.44
C LEU A 401 35.08 18.34 7.38
N ILE A 402 35.31 17.98 6.11
CA ILE A 402 34.31 18.13 5.04
C ILE A 402 33.04 17.37 5.38
N ASN A 403 33.17 16.11 5.82
CA ASN A 403 32.03 15.29 6.21
C ASN A 403 31.22 15.93 7.34
N SER A 404 31.91 16.40 8.39
CA SER A 404 31.27 17.05 9.53
C SER A 404 30.65 18.41 9.20
N MET A 405 31.23 19.18 8.27
CA MET A 405 30.63 20.40 7.75
C MET A 405 29.32 20.11 7.02
N MET A 406 29.30 19.09 6.15
CA MET A 406 28.07 18.69 5.45
C MET A 406 26.97 18.18 6.39
N ALA A 407 27.35 17.55 7.51
CA ALA A 407 26.40 17.10 8.53
C ALA A 407 25.86 18.25 9.41
N SER A 408 26.63 19.33 9.61
CA SER A 408 26.35 20.35 10.64
C SER A 408 25.83 21.68 10.10
N PHE A 409 26.09 21.99 8.82
CA PHE A 409 25.70 23.25 8.19
C PHE A 409 24.31 23.15 7.59
N GLU A 410 23.61 24.27 7.43
CA GLU A 410 22.30 24.25 6.77
C GLU A 410 22.44 23.81 5.30
N PRO A 411 21.58 22.88 4.81
CA PRO A 411 21.65 22.37 3.45
C PRO A 411 21.58 23.45 2.35
N ASN A 412 20.87 24.55 2.62
CA ASN A 412 20.77 25.71 1.73
C ASN A 412 22.13 26.38 1.53
N PHE A 413 22.86 26.60 2.61
CA PHE A 413 24.20 27.19 2.56
C PHE A 413 25.19 26.24 1.86
N ILE A 414 25.15 24.93 2.16
CA ILE A 414 25.97 23.92 1.48
C ILE A 414 25.76 23.93 -0.04
N SER A 415 24.51 24.09 -0.49
CA SER A 415 24.18 24.18 -1.92
C SER A 415 24.83 25.39 -2.59
N GLN A 416 24.91 26.53 -1.89
CA GLN A 416 25.59 27.74 -2.40
C GLN A 416 27.11 27.59 -2.52
N ILE A 417 27.74 26.77 -1.66
CA ILE A 417 29.20 26.58 -1.64
C ILE A 417 29.65 25.25 -2.28
N ALA A 418 28.74 24.48 -2.87
CA ALA A 418 28.99 23.12 -3.36
C ALA A 418 30.22 23.00 -4.29
N ASN A 419 30.46 23.98 -5.18
CA ASN A 419 31.65 23.99 -6.04
C ASN A 419 32.96 24.04 -5.24
N LYS A 420 33.01 24.86 -4.18
CA LYS A 420 34.19 24.94 -3.29
C LYS A 420 34.39 23.61 -2.56
N ILE A 421 33.31 22.99 -2.10
CA ILE A 421 33.38 21.66 -1.45
C ILE A 421 33.92 20.60 -2.43
N VAL A 422 33.48 20.61 -3.68
CA VAL A 422 34.01 19.68 -4.71
C VAL A 422 35.49 19.89 -4.96
N GLU A 423 35.98 21.12 -4.98
CA GLU A 423 37.43 21.42 -5.04
C GLU A 423 38.17 20.84 -3.82
N MET A 424 37.63 21.02 -2.62
CA MET A 424 38.23 20.44 -1.41
C MET A 424 38.23 18.90 -1.44
N ILE A 425 37.17 18.27 -1.97
CA ILE A 425 37.11 16.81 -2.12
C ILE A 425 38.15 16.30 -3.14
N LYS A 426 38.46 17.05 -4.20
CA LYS A 426 39.51 16.69 -5.16
C LYS A 426 40.87 16.58 -4.50
N ASP A 427 41.17 17.51 -3.58
CA ASP A 427 42.45 17.59 -2.87
C ASP A 427 42.54 16.65 -1.65
N CYS A 428 41.46 15.93 -1.32
CA CYS A 428 41.44 14.94 -0.24
C CYS A 428 42.29 13.70 -0.58
N ASP A 429 42.95 13.16 0.44
CA ASP A 429 43.65 11.89 0.34
C ASP A 429 42.73 10.72 0.73
N GLU A 430 42.55 9.78 -0.19
CA GLU A 430 41.67 8.61 -0.04
C GLU A 430 42.15 7.63 1.05
N GLN A 431 43.42 7.73 1.47
CA GLN A 431 43.97 6.89 2.53
C GLN A 431 43.31 7.12 3.90
N TYR A 432 42.84 8.35 4.16
CA TYR A 432 42.31 8.74 5.46
C TYR A 432 40.79 8.81 5.50
N PHE A 433 40.15 9.20 4.38
CA PHE A 433 38.69 9.25 4.29
C PHE A 433 38.20 8.88 2.88
N PRO A 434 37.18 8.00 2.75
CA PRO A 434 36.67 7.60 1.45
C PRO A 434 35.96 8.73 0.70
N LYS A 435 36.47 9.10 -0.48
CA LYS A 435 35.86 10.16 -1.32
C LYS A 435 34.43 9.85 -1.78
N TYR A 436 34.11 8.58 -2.03
CA TYR A 436 32.76 8.20 -2.45
C TYR A 436 31.70 8.60 -1.40
N LEU A 437 32.05 8.49 -0.10
CA LEU A 437 31.16 8.88 1.00
C LEU A 437 30.95 10.40 1.04
N LEU A 438 32.00 11.18 0.74
CA LEU A 438 31.89 12.65 0.64
C LEU A 438 30.98 13.07 -0.52
N PHE A 439 31.16 12.49 -1.71
CA PHE A 439 30.28 12.78 -2.85
C PHE A 439 28.84 12.34 -2.60
N ARG A 440 28.64 11.22 -1.90
CA ARG A 440 27.31 10.74 -1.50
C ARG A 440 26.64 11.71 -0.53
N ASN A 441 27.35 12.15 0.52
CA ASN A 441 26.80 13.05 1.53
C ASN A 441 26.57 14.46 0.96
N LEU A 442 27.43 14.93 0.04
CA LEU A 442 27.18 16.16 -0.70
C LEU A 442 25.87 16.07 -1.49
N ALA A 443 25.63 14.96 -2.20
CA ALA A 443 24.38 14.76 -2.94
C ALA A 443 23.16 14.80 -2.01
N MET A 444 23.25 14.19 -0.82
CA MET A 444 22.17 14.26 0.18
C MET A 444 21.87 15.73 0.55
N CYS A 445 22.89 16.51 0.91
CA CYS A 445 22.71 17.93 1.23
C CYS A 445 22.09 18.71 0.07
N LEU A 446 22.49 18.44 -1.17
CA LEU A 446 21.95 19.09 -2.37
C LEU A 446 20.49 18.70 -2.66
N VAL A 447 20.10 17.46 -2.34
CA VAL A 447 18.72 16.97 -2.50
C VAL A 447 17.80 17.59 -1.44
N PHE A 448 18.30 17.82 -0.23
CA PHE A 448 17.53 18.38 0.89
C PHE A 448 17.53 19.92 0.96
N GLY A 449 18.53 20.59 0.38
CA GLY A 449 18.51 22.04 0.21
C GLY A 449 17.22 22.47 -0.48
N GLU A 450 16.54 23.47 0.09
CA GLU A 450 15.28 23.98 -0.42
C GLU A 450 15.40 24.35 -1.90
N ASN A 451 14.75 23.53 -2.73
CA ASN A 451 14.04 23.96 -3.93
C ASN A 451 12.60 24.40 -3.54
N GLY A 452 12.45 25.03 -2.37
CA GLY A 452 11.19 25.52 -1.85
C GLY A 452 10.83 26.87 -2.47
N SER A 453 9.87 26.86 -3.39
CA SER A 453 9.02 28.01 -3.78
C SER A 453 9.52 29.08 -4.77
N ASP A 454 10.72 29.00 -5.35
CA ASP A 454 11.19 29.97 -6.36
C ASP A 454 11.29 29.44 -7.80
N ALA A 455 10.53 28.40 -8.15
CA ALA A 455 10.44 27.89 -9.52
C ALA A 455 9.81 28.87 -10.54
N LEU A 456 9.46 30.10 -10.14
CA LEU A 456 8.85 31.12 -11.00
C LEU A 456 9.74 32.33 -11.30
N ASN A 457 10.97 32.41 -10.77
CA ASN A 457 11.84 33.56 -11.01
C ASN A 457 12.98 33.24 -12.00
N LYS A 458 13.42 34.30 -12.71
CA LYS A 458 14.33 34.31 -13.88
C LYS A 458 15.72 33.66 -13.67
N ASP A 459 16.03 33.16 -12.48
CA ASP A 459 17.32 32.56 -12.09
C ASP A 459 17.44 31.06 -12.42
N SER A 460 16.37 30.41 -12.90
CA SER A 460 16.34 28.97 -13.20
C SER A 460 17.36 28.52 -14.27
N LYS A 461 17.66 29.36 -15.27
CA LYS A 461 18.64 28.99 -16.33
C LYS A 461 20.09 29.07 -15.87
N GLU A 462 20.45 30.09 -15.10
CA GLU A 462 21.82 30.23 -14.56
C GLU A 462 22.08 29.22 -13.45
N LYS A 463 21.08 28.97 -12.59
CA LYS A 463 21.10 27.89 -11.60
C LYS A 463 21.28 26.52 -12.27
N ASN A 464 20.46 26.18 -13.27
CA ASN A 464 20.60 24.92 -13.99
C ASN A 464 21.97 24.77 -14.67
N LYS A 465 22.55 25.85 -15.17
CA LYS A 465 23.91 25.83 -15.75
C LYS A 465 24.97 25.56 -14.69
N ARG A 466 24.86 26.20 -13.52
CA ARG A 466 25.75 25.99 -12.38
C ARG A 466 25.65 24.56 -11.85
N ASP A 467 24.44 24.06 -11.68
CA ASP A 467 24.17 22.70 -11.19
C ASP A 467 24.64 21.66 -12.20
N LEU A 468 24.51 21.92 -13.50
CA LEU A 468 25.01 21.04 -14.55
C LEU A 468 26.55 21.01 -14.57
N GLN A 469 27.21 22.16 -14.35
CA GLN A 469 28.66 22.21 -14.21
C GLN A 469 29.13 21.42 -12.98
N LEU A 470 28.46 21.60 -11.84
CA LEU A 470 28.70 20.84 -10.62
C LEU A 470 28.55 19.33 -10.87
N LEU A 471 27.44 18.90 -11.48
CA LEU A 471 27.19 17.50 -11.81
C LEU A 471 28.32 16.96 -12.70
N ASN A 472 28.69 17.67 -13.76
CA ASN A 472 29.77 17.23 -14.66
C ASN A 472 31.12 17.13 -13.94
N ASP A 473 31.46 18.06 -13.06
CA ASP A 473 32.73 18.06 -12.35
C ASP A 473 32.82 16.95 -11.30
N VAL A 474 31.70 16.62 -10.65
CA VAL A 474 31.61 15.44 -9.77
C VAL A 474 31.62 14.15 -10.60
N TRP A 475 30.82 14.07 -11.66
CA TRP A 475 30.64 12.83 -12.42
C TRP A 475 31.91 12.41 -13.16
N LYS A 476 32.75 13.36 -13.59
CA LYS A 476 34.12 13.09 -14.11
C LYS A 476 35.01 12.35 -13.13
N LEU A 477 34.78 12.48 -11.83
CA LEU A 477 35.53 11.81 -10.77
C LEU A 477 34.87 10.49 -10.38
N VAL A 478 33.55 10.50 -10.18
CA VAL A 478 32.77 9.31 -9.78
C VAL A 478 32.85 8.20 -10.83
N THR A 479 32.80 8.54 -12.11
CA THR A 479 32.94 7.58 -13.24
C THR A 479 34.27 6.82 -13.23
N LYS A 480 35.29 7.30 -12.50
CA LYS A 480 36.61 6.64 -12.44
C LYS A 480 36.74 5.63 -11.31
N PHE A 481 35.73 5.49 -10.43
CA PHE A 481 35.80 4.52 -9.35
C PHE A 481 35.77 3.09 -9.89
N GLU A 482 36.83 2.32 -9.62
CA GLU A 482 36.98 0.93 -10.07
C GLU A 482 36.07 -0.03 -9.28
N ASP A 483 35.79 0.30 -8.01
CA ASP A 483 34.91 -0.49 -7.14
C ASP A 483 33.42 -0.16 -7.42
N PRO A 484 32.63 -1.13 -7.92
CA PRO A 484 31.22 -0.94 -8.22
C PRO A 484 30.38 -0.54 -7.00
N ALA A 485 30.76 -1.00 -5.80
CA ALA A 485 30.03 -0.68 -4.57
C ALA A 485 30.13 0.82 -4.24
N GLN A 486 31.31 1.41 -4.43
CA GLN A 486 31.56 2.83 -4.22
C GLN A 486 30.81 3.67 -5.25
N TYR A 487 30.87 3.26 -6.52
CA TYR A 487 30.16 3.93 -7.60
C TYR A 487 28.63 3.93 -7.39
N ILE A 488 28.04 2.76 -7.13
CA ILE A 488 26.58 2.62 -6.94
C ILE A 488 26.10 3.44 -5.74
N SER A 489 26.88 3.47 -4.65
CA SER A 489 26.56 4.26 -3.45
C SER A 489 26.43 5.75 -3.75
N CYS A 490 27.22 6.28 -4.68
CA CYS A 490 27.05 7.65 -5.18
C CYS A 490 25.85 7.74 -6.14
N ALA A 491 25.77 6.85 -7.14
CA ALA A 491 24.75 6.91 -8.19
C ALA A 491 23.31 6.86 -7.64
N GLU A 492 23.06 6.07 -6.59
CA GLU A 492 21.76 5.93 -5.93
C GLU A 492 21.19 7.26 -5.42
N ILE A 493 22.05 8.20 -5.03
CA ILE A 493 21.63 9.50 -4.47
C ILE A 493 21.72 10.59 -5.54
N TRP A 494 22.76 10.58 -6.36
CA TRP A 494 22.93 11.57 -7.42
C TRP A 494 21.85 11.50 -8.51
N ILE A 495 21.23 10.33 -8.73
CA ILE A 495 20.06 10.25 -9.62
C ILE A 495 18.91 11.12 -9.09
N GLU A 496 18.74 11.23 -7.78
CA GLU A 496 17.67 12.04 -7.17
C GLU A 496 17.90 13.53 -7.37
N PHE A 497 19.13 13.98 -7.18
CA PHE A 497 19.54 15.34 -7.53
C PHE A 497 19.29 15.61 -9.02
N THR A 498 19.58 14.62 -9.87
CA THR A 498 19.39 14.76 -11.32
C THR A 498 17.92 14.87 -11.70
N LEU A 499 17.06 14.07 -11.05
CA LEU A 499 15.60 14.05 -11.24
C LEU A 499 14.93 15.37 -10.81
N LYS A 500 15.44 16.04 -9.77
CA LYS A 500 14.88 17.32 -9.30
C LYS A 500 15.23 18.51 -10.19
N ASN A 501 16.45 18.54 -10.76
CA ASN A 501 17.02 19.76 -11.33
C ASN A 501 17.16 19.73 -12.87
N PHE A 502 17.16 18.57 -13.51
CA PHE A 502 17.43 18.46 -14.95
C PHE A 502 16.31 17.80 -15.76
N SER A 503 16.53 17.72 -17.07
CA SER A 503 15.59 17.16 -18.03
C SER A 503 15.81 15.66 -18.25
N LYS A 504 14.96 15.05 -19.09
CA LYS A 504 15.08 13.64 -19.49
C LYS A 504 16.43 13.27 -20.12
N LYS A 505 17.17 14.21 -20.70
CA LYS A 505 18.46 13.93 -21.35
C LYS A 505 19.54 13.55 -20.35
N GLU A 506 19.67 14.33 -19.27
CA GLU A 506 20.66 14.10 -18.22
C GLU A 506 20.35 12.81 -17.46
N ILE A 507 19.06 12.57 -17.14
CA ILE A 507 18.60 11.31 -16.52
C ILE A 507 18.96 10.11 -17.39
N ASN A 508 18.66 10.16 -18.69
CA ASN A 508 18.96 9.07 -19.61
C ASN A 508 20.46 8.81 -19.77
N THR A 509 21.29 9.87 -19.74
CA THR A 509 22.75 9.76 -19.77
C THR A 509 23.28 9.08 -18.51
N LEU A 510 22.76 9.47 -17.34
CA LEU A 510 23.14 8.89 -16.05
C LEU A 510 22.75 7.41 -15.95
N LEU A 511 21.55 7.05 -16.40
CA LEU A 511 21.11 5.66 -16.49
C LEU A 511 22.00 4.83 -17.41
N GLY A 512 22.36 5.38 -18.58
CA GLY A 512 23.30 4.74 -19.51
C GLY A 512 24.67 4.49 -18.86
N ASP A 513 25.15 5.42 -18.04
CA ASP A 513 26.41 5.27 -17.34
C ASP A 513 26.35 4.23 -16.21
N ILE A 514 25.25 4.20 -15.45
CA ILE A 514 25.02 3.16 -14.44
C ILE A 514 25.04 1.78 -15.09
N ILE A 515 24.29 1.59 -16.19
CA ILE A 515 24.28 0.33 -16.95
C ILE A 515 25.71 -0.08 -17.33
N ARG A 516 26.50 0.84 -17.88
CA ARG A 516 27.89 0.58 -18.29
C ARG A 516 28.80 0.10 -17.14
N HIS A 517 28.59 0.56 -15.92
CA HIS A 517 29.43 0.19 -14.76
C HIS A 517 29.00 -1.11 -14.08
N VAL A 518 27.69 -1.43 -14.05
CA VAL A 518 27.20 -2.64 -13.37
C VAL A 518 26.99 -3.85 -14.28
N GLN A 519 26.89 -3.63 -15.60
CA GLN A 519 26.70 -4.70 -16.58
C GLN A 519 27.93 -5.63 -16.72
N PRO A 520 29.19 -5.15 -16.69
CA PRO A 520 30.37 -6.03 -16.72
C PRO A 520 30.33 -7.03 -15.56
N ASP A 521 30.71 -8.28 -15.84
CA ASP A 521 30.77 -9.39 -14.87
C ASP A 521 29.47 -9.64 -14.09
N ARG A 522 28.31 -9.16 -14.58
CA ARG A 522 27.01 -9.25 -13.89
C ARG A 522 27.02 -8.70 -12.45
N LYS A 523 27.83 -7.66 -12.20
CA LYS A 523 27.96 -7.03 -10.88
C LYS A 523 26.63 -6.50 -10.33
N PHE A 524 25.66 -6.19 -11.20
CA PHE A 524 24.31 -5.77 -10.81
C PHE A 524 23.57 -6.74 -9.86
N GLU A 525 23.88 -8.04 -9.86
CA GLU A 525 23.21 -9.02 -8.99
C GLU A 525 23.42 -8.74 -7.49
N ASN A 526 24.56 -8.14 -7.13
CA ASN A 526 24.90 -7.79 -5.76
C ASN A 526 24.23 -6.48 -5.29
N PHE A 527 23.70 -5.69 -6.21
CA PHE A 527 23.21 -4.33 -5.95
C PHE A 527 21.73 -4.14 -6.28
N TYR A 528 20.94 -5.21 -6.32
CA TYR A 528 19.50 -5.11 -6.58
C TYR A 528 18.75 -4.12 -5.68
N PRO A 529 18.99 -4.05 -4.35
CA PRO A 529 18.31 -3.08 -3.49
C PRO A 529 18.55 -1.63 -3.91
N GLN A 530 19.79 -1.27 -4.25
CA GLN A 530 20.16 0.07 -4.68
C GLN A 530 19.56 0.39 -6.06
N LEU A 531 19.55 -0.59 -6.98
CA LEU A 531 18.92 -0.41 -8.30
C LEU A 531 17.38 -0.27 -8.18
N GLN A 532 16.73 -1.01 -7.28
CA GLN A 532 15.30 -0.85 -6.97
C GLN A 532 14.98 0.53 -6.36
N SER A 533 15.85 1.02 -5.48
CA SER A 533 15.78 2.39 -4.92
C SER A 533 15.84 3.43 -6.04
N ILE A 534 16.75 3.28 -7.01
CA ILE A 534 16.83 4.15 -8.19
C ILE A 534 15.53 4.14 -9.00
N VAL A 535 14.95 2.96 -9.30
CA VAL A 535 13.67 2.89 -10.03
C VAL A 535 12.56 3.58 -9.24
N SER A 536 12.47 3.32 -7.93
CA SER A 536 11.45 3.90 -7.06
C SER A 536 11.51 5.43 -7.06
N LYS A 537 12.73 6.00 -6.96
CA LYS A 537 12.95 7.45 -7.07
C LYS A 537 12.52 8.00 -8.43
N ILE A 538 12.88 7.34 -9.53
CA ILE A 538 12.45 7.76 -10.88
C ILE A 538 10.93 7.81 -10.99
N LEU A 539 10.22 6.79 -10.48
CA LEU A 539 8.76 6.72 -10.52
C LEU A 539 8.07 7.77 -9.61
N ILE A 540 8.74 8.27 -8.57
CA ILE A 540 8.22 9.35 -7.71
C ILE A 540 8.31 10.71 -8.42
N TYR A 541 9.44 11.01 -9.06
CA TYR A 541 9.68 12.33 -9.66
C TYR A 541 9.16 12.44 -11.11
N VAL A 542 9.19 11.36 -11.89
CA VAL A 542 8.71 11.34 -13.28
C VAL A 542 7.28 10.82 -13.32
N THR A 543 6.31 11.73 -13.29
CA THR A 543 4.87 11.40 -13.35
C THR A 543 4.35 11.18 -14.77
N ASP A 544 5.04 11.73 -15.77
CA ASP A 544 4.71 11.59 -17.19
C ASP A 544 5.38 10.34 -17.80
N TYR A 545 4.57 9.33 -18.11
CA TYR A 545 5.03 8.06 -18.66
C TYR A 545 5.44 8.15 -20.13
N ASN A 546 4.97 9.16 -20.88
CA ASN A 546 5.45 9.42 -22.23
C ASN A 546 6.91 9.84 -22.20
N VAL A 547 7.27 10.70 -21.24
CA VAL A 547 8.66 11.10 -21.02
C VAL A 547 9.48 9.90 -20.54
N LEU A 548 8.97 9.13 -19.58
CA LEU A 548 9.65 7.97 -19.00
C LEU A 548 10.02 6.92 -20.06
N PHE A 549 9.07 6.47 -20.86
CA PHE A 549 9.31 5.45 -21.89
C PHE A 549 10.01 5.98 -23.14
N SER A 550 10.04 7.30 -23.34
CA SER A 550 10.88 7.90 -24.39
C SER A 550 12.39 7.81 -24.11
N MET A 551 12.78 7.51 -22.87
CA MET A 551 14.18 7.31 -22.49
C MET A 551 14.63 5.89 -22.88
N ASP A 552 15.48 5.79 -23.91
CA ASP A 552 15.98 4.49 -24.42
C ASP A 552 16.73 3.68 -23.36
N LYS A 553 17.41 4.36 -22.42
CA LYS A 553 18.14 3.70 -21.33
C LYS A 553 17.24 3.21 -20.20
N PHE A 554 16.02 3.72 -20.05
CA PHE A 554 15.14 3.28 -18.98
C PHE A 554 14.70 1.82 -19.16
N MET A 555 14.25 1.45 -20.36
CA MET A 555 13.91 0.06 -20.66
C MET A 555 15.14 -0.86 -20.58
N GLN A 556 16.30 -0.39 -21.05
CA GLN A 556 17.57 -1.14 -20.89
C GLN A 556 17.93 -1.34 -19.42
N PHE A 557 17.74 -0.33 -18.58
CA PHE A 557 17.97 -0.42 -17.14
C PHE A 557 17.06 -1.46 -16.49
N LEU A 558 15.79 -1.51 -16.87
CA LEU A 558 14.85 -2.53 -16.42
C LEU A 558 15.25 -3.96 -16.81
N THR A 559 16.06 -4.14 -17.87
CA THR A 559 16.58 -5.48 -18.24
C THR A 559 17.75 -5.95 -17.37
N LEU A 560 18.32 -5.09 -16.52
CA LEU A 560 19.36 -5.49 -15.55
C LEU A 560 18.80 -6.44 -14.47
N PHE A 561 17.50 -6.38 -14.19
CA PHE A 561 16.86 -7.28 -13.23
C PHE A 561 16.65 -8.66 -13.87
N GLN A 562 17.58 -9.58 -13.59
CA GLN A 562 17.54 -10.96 -14.12
C GLN A 562 16.94 -11.95 -13.13
N LYS A 563 17.03 -11.68 -11.82
CA LYS A 563 16.38 -12.52 -10.80
C LYS A 563 14.87 -12.30 -10.85
N ASP A 564 14.14 -13.36 -11.16
CA ASP A 564 12.70 -13.29 -11.44
C ASP A 564 11.89 -12.61 -10.33
N SER A 565 12.13 -12.94 -9.05
CA SER A 565 11.41 -12.31 -7.92
C SER A 565 11.59 -10.78 -7.88
N VAL A 566 12.83 -10.31 -8.06
CA VAL A 566 13.18 -8.89 -8.00
C VAL A 566 12.65 -8.15 -9.23
N LYS A 567 12.78 -8.77 -10.41
CA LYS A 567 12.26 -8.23 -11.67
C LYS A 567 10.75 -8.00 -11.58
N MET A 568 10.03 -8.95 -10.98
CA MET A 568 8.59 -8.85 -10.78
C MET A 568 8.19 -7.71 -9.85
N GLU A 569 8.87 -7.53 -8.72
CA GLU A 569 8.63 -6.38 -7.83
C GLU A 569 8.81 -5.04 -8.55
N VAL A 570 9.87 -4.92 -9.37
CA VAL A 570 10.12 -3.71 -10.16
C VAL A 570 9.01 -3.48 -11.18
N TYR A 571 8.59 -4.51 -11.91
CA TYR A 571 7.54 -4.39 -12.93
C TYR A 571 6.16 -4.09 -12.34
N LYS A 572 5.85 -4.67 -11.16
CA LYS A 572 4.68 -4.31 -10.37
C LYS A 572 4.74 -2.83 -9.94
N SER A 573 5.89 -2.34 -9.48
CA SER A 573 6.08 -0.93 -9.11
C SER A 573 5.86 0.03 -10.28
N VAL A 574 6.43 -0.26 -11.45
CA VAL A 574 6.22 0.54 -12.68
C VAL A 574 4.75 0.51 -13.10
N THR A 575 4.11 -0.66 -13.07
CA THR A 575 2.69 -0.80 -13.44
C THR A 575 1.78 -0.06 -12.47
N ASN A 576 2.02 -0.18 -11.15
CA ASN A 576 1.25 0.55 -10.13
C ASN A 576 1.42 2.07 -10.26
N GLY A 577 2.63 2.53 -10.56
CA GLY A 577 2.88 3.94 -10.88
C GLY A 577 2.07 4.39 -12.10
N PHE A 578 2.09 3.61 -13.19
CA PHE A 578 1.34 3.89 -14.40
C PHE A 578 -0.16 3.96 -14.13
N LEU A 579 -0.71 3.03 -13.34
CA LEU A 579 -2.15 2.99 -13.02
C LEU A 579 -2.62 4.22 -12.24
N LYS A 580 -1.77 4.81 -11.39
CA LYS A 580 -2.09 6.04 -10.62
C LYS A 580 -2.14 7.31 -11.48
N CYS A 581 -1.54 7.33 -12.66
CA CYS A 581 -1.50 8.54 -13.49
C CYS A 581 -2.89 8.89 -14.05
N THR A 582 -3.23 10.18 -14.15
CA THR A 582 -4.53 10.62 -14.69
C THR A 582 -4.51 10.89 -16.21
N GLN A 583 -3.35 10.72 -16.87
CA GLN A 583 -3.19 11.00 -18.29
C GLN A 583 -3.79 9.90 -19.17
N ASN A 584 -4.34 10.30 -20.33
CA ASN A 584 -4.84 9.40 -21.36
C ASN A 584 -3.70 9.03 -22.32
N PHE A 585 -3.45 7.74 -22.52
CA PHE A 585 -2.31 7.21 -23.29
C PHE A 585 -2.71 6.54 -24.61
N ASN A 586 -3.97 6.70 -25.03
CA ASN A 586 -4.54 5.92 -26.14
C ASN A 586 -3.80 6.11 -27.48
N ASP A 587 -3.06 7.21 -27.63
CA ASP A 587 -2.36 7.57 -28.87
C ASP A 587 -0.84 7.32 -28.82
N ASP A 588 -0.30 7.00 -27.65
CA ASP A 588 1.13 6.86 -27.45
C ASP A 588 1.60 5.41 -27.61
N ILE A 589 1.85 5.02 -28.88
CA ILE A 589 2.32 3.69 -29.28
C ILE A 589 3.53 3.22 -28.44
N ILE A 590 4.44 4.14 -28.09
CA ILE A 590 5.64 3.84 -27.31
C ILE A 590 5.27 3.35 -25.90
N VAL A 591 4.36 4.06 -25.23
CA VAL A 591 3.91 3.70 -23.88
C VAL A 591 3.14 2.39 -23.91
N MET A 592 2.26 2.23 -24.89
CA MET A 592 1.47 1.02 -25.08
C MET A 592 2.35 -0.22 -25.30
N ASN A 593 3.34 -0.14 -26.19
CA ASN A 593 4.25 -1.25 -26.46
C ASN A 593 5.18 -1.55 -25.27
N SER A 594 5.65 -0.51 -24.58
CA SER A 594 6.52 -0.68 -23.40
C SER A 594 5.76 -1.32 -22.23
N MET A 595 4.53 -0.85 -21.97
CA MET A 595 3.65 -1.46 -20.96
C MET A 595 3.25 -2.88 -21.34
N MET A 596 2.95 -3.15 -22.62
CA MET A 596 2.69 -4.50 -23.11
C MET A 596 3.89 -5.42 -22.83
N GLN A 597 5.12 -4.97 -23.08
CA GLN A 597 6.33 -5.75 -22.82
C GLN A 597 6.51 -6.06 -21.32
N ILE A 598 6.23 -5.08 -20.45
CA ILE A 598 6.27 -5.24 -18.99
C ILE A 598 5.20 -6.25 -18.56
N CYS A 599 3.95 -6.07 -18.98
CA CYS A 599 2.85 -6.98 -18.65
C CYS A 599 3.08 -8.39 -19.18
N LYS A 600 3.66 -8.54 -20.39
CA LYS A 600 4.03 -9.85 -20.94
C LYS A 600 5.10 -10.54 -20.10
N SER A 601 6.13 -9.80 -19.69
CA SER A 601 7.14 -10.36 -18.79
C SER A 601 6.55 -10.76 -17.43
N MET A 602 5.58 -10.00 -16.92
CA MET A 602 4.84 -10.35 -15.71
C MET A 602 3.99 -11.61 -15.88
N HIS A 603 3.38 -11.79 -17.05
CA HIS A 603 2.65 -13.01 -17.40
C HIS A 603 3.58 -14.22 -17.52
N ASP A 604 4.71 -14.07 -18.21
CA ASP A 604 5.66 -15.17 -18.47
C ASP A 604 6.32 -15.69 -17.18
N TYR A 605 6.32 -14.89 -16.10
CA TYR A 605 6.71 -15.32 -14.76
C TYR A 605 5.70 -16.28 -14.11
N VAL A 606 4.42 -16.18 -14.45
CA VAL A 606 3.36 -17.03 -13.89
C VAL A 606 3.50 -18.44 -14.46
N ASN A 607 3.94 -19.38 -13.61
CA ASN A 607 4.09 -20.78 -13.94
C ASN A 607 3.25 -21.67 -13.00
N ALA A 608 3.35 -22.99 -13.14
CA ALA A 608 2.56 -23.95 -12.37
C ALA A 608 2.87 -23.94 -10.85
N LEU A 609 4.01 -23.39 -10.44
CA LEU A 609 4.44 -23.29 -9.04
C LEU A 609 4.12 -21.91 -8.43
N THR A 610 3.64 -20.95 -9.22
CA THR A 610 3.24 -19.63 -8.74
C THR A 610 2.00 -19.74 -7.87
N LEU A 611 2.02 -19.04 -6.72
CA LEU A 611 0.89 -19.01 -5.81
C LEU A 611 -0.36 -18.39 -6.46
N ASP A 612 -1.54 -18.91 -6.15
CA ASP A 612 -2.80 -18.42 -6.72
C ASP A 612 -3.06 -16.94 -6.43
N ASP A 613 -2.63 -16.44 -5.26
CA ASP A 613 -2.77 -15.02 -4.90
C ASP A 613 -1.84 -14.13 -5.74
N GLU A 614 -0.60 -14.54 -6.01
CA GLU A 614 0.31 -13.82 -6.91
C GLU A 614 -0.22 -13.81 -8.35
N LYS A 615 -0.75 -14.95 -8.81
CA LYS A 615 -1.42 -15.06 -10.11
C LYS A 615 -2.62 -14.12 -10.20
N ARG A 616 -3.41 -14.00 -9.14
CA ARG A 616 -4.57 -13.09 -9.06
C ARG A 616 -4.13 -11.63 -9.09
N GLU A 617 -3.08 -11.28 -8.35
CA GLU A 617 -2.52 -9.92 -8.32
C GLU A 617 -2.02 -9.49 -9.72
N ILE A 618 -1.20 -10.33 -10.37
CA ILE A 618 -0.67 -10.06 -11.72
C ILE A 618 -1.82 -9.93 -12.72
N SER A 619 -2.78 -10.85 -12.66
CA SER A 619 -4.00 -10.80 -13.46
C SER A 619 -4.75 -9.47 -13.30
N HIS A 620 -4.94 -9.00 -12.06
CA HIS A 620 -5.61 -7.72 -11.81
C HIS A 620 -4.82 -6.53 -12.34
N MET A 621 -3.50 -6.51 -12.21
CA MET A 621 -2.67 -5.42 -12.76
C MET A 621 -2.75 -5.34 -14.29
N ILE A 622 -2.68 -6.49 -14.98
CA ILE A 622 -2.82 -6.58 -16.44
C ILE A 622 -4.23 -6.14 -16.85
N CYS A 623 -5.28 -6.58 -16.14
CA CYS A 623 -6.65 -6.14 -16.38
C CYS A 623 -6.81 -4.63 -16.21
N SER A 624 -6.21 -4.04 -15.17
CA SER A 624 -6.25 -2.60 -14.92
C SER A 624 -5.53 -1.81 -16.03
N PHE A 625 -4.40 -2.31 -16.54
CA PHE A 625 -3.73 -1.73 -17.70
C PHE A 625 -4.64 -1.75 -18.93
N ILE A 626 -5.23 -2.90 -19.26
CA ILE A 626 -6.15 -3.04 -20.41
C ILE A 626 -7.38 -2.14 -20.25
N ASN A 627 -7.89 -1.98 -19.02
CA ASN A 627 -9.05 -1.13 -18.74
C ASN A 627 -8.79 0.35 -18.92
N LYS A 628 -7.55 0.80 -18.68
CA LYS A 628 -7.15 2.21 -18.77
C LYS A 628 -7.09 2.74 -20.20
N ILE A 629 -7.04 1.85 -21.18
CA ILE A 629 -7.10 2.19 -22.59
C ILE A 629 -8.56 2.51 -22.92
N GLU A 630 -8.89 3.80 -23.05
CA GLU A 630 -10.27 4.24 -23.32
C GLU A 630 -10.62 4.07 -24.80
N LEU A 631 -11.81 3.54 -25.07
CA LEU A 631 -12.33 3.29 -26.42
C LEU A 631 -13.30 4.42 -26.80
N ILE A 632 -12.84 5.46 -27.51
CA ILE A 632 -13.74 6.58 -27.89
C ILE A 632 -13.59 7.04 -29.35
N GLU A 633 -12.52 6.67 -30.05
CA GLU A 633 -12.29 7.21 -31.41
C GLU A 633 -12.79 6.30 -32.53
N LYS A 634 -13.73 6.83 -33.32
CA LYS A 634 -14.39 6.19 -34.46
C LYS A 634 -13.44 5.64 -35.53
N ASP A 635 -12.27 6.27 -35.70
CA ASP A 635 -11.33 5.91 -36.78
C ASP A 635 -10.28 4.87 -36.35
N LYS A 636 -10.25 4.47 -35.06
CA LYS A 636 -9.24 3.56 -34.49
C LYS A 636 -9.81 2.21 -34.03
N ILE A 637 -11.08 1.94 -34.30
CA ILE A 637 -11.79 0.73 -33.84
C ILE A 637 -11.06 -0.57 -34.29
N GLU A 638 -10.51 -0.60 -35.51
CA GLU A 638 -9.70 -1.73 -36.01
C GLU A 638 -8.37 -1.89 -35.25
N GLN A 639 -7.72 -0.79 -34.86
CA GLN A 639 -6.46 -0.83 -34.10
C GLN A 639 -6.69 -1.41 -32.71
N TYR A 640 -7.82 -1.07 -32.07
CA TYR A 640 -8.19 -1.66 -30.78
C TYR A 640 -8.46 -3.17 -30.88
N LEU A 641 -9.12 -3.63 -31.94
CA LEU A 641 -9.32 -5.07 -32.15
C LEU A 641 -7.99 -5.80 -32.36
N ASN A 642 -7.06 -5.24 -33.13
CA ASN A 642 -5.71 -5.79 -33.30
C ASN A 642 -4.96 -5.84 -31.97
N PHE A 643 -5.02 -4.76 -31.18
CA PHE A 643 -4.44 -4.73 -29.83
C PHE A 643 -5.03 -5.81 -28.91
N TYR A 644 -6.35 -6.04 -28.93
CA TYR A 644 -6.96 -7.13 -28.15
C TYR A 644 -6.58 -8.52 -28.67
N SER A 645 -6.35 -8.66 -29.97
CA SER A 645 -5.77 -9.87 -30.56
C SER A 645 -4.35 -10.15 -30.06
N ASP A 646 -3.52 -9.12 -29.99
CA ASP A 646 -2.15 -9.23 -29.47
C ASP A 646 -2.15 -9.54 -27.96
N CYS A 647 -3.06 -8.94 -27.19
CA CYS A 647 -3.29 -9.26 -25.78
C CYS A 647 -3.69 -10.74 -25.60
N ARG A 648 -4.63 -11.25 -26.40
CA ARG A 648 -5.06 -12.66 -26.34
C ARG A 648 -3.90 -13.60 -26.63
N ALA A 649 -3.05 -13.28 -27.61
CA ALA A 649 -1.87 -14.08 -27.95
C ALA A 649 -0.83 -14.06 -26.82
N SER A 650 -0.68 -12.93 -26.14
CA SER A 650 0.33 -12.74 -25.09
C SER A 650 -0.09 -13.27 -23.72
N PHE A 651 -1.38 -13.24 -23.37
CA PHE A 651 -1.90 -13.54 -22.03
C PHE A 651 -2.76 -14.81 -21.95
N SER A 652 -2.37 -15.85 -22.67
CA SER A 652 -3.17 -17.07 -22.88
C SER A 652 -3.41 -17.92 -21.62
N ASN A 653 -2.62 -17.75 -20.56
CA ASN A 653 -2.73 -18.58 -19.34
C ASN A 653 -3.57 -17.94 -18.21
N LEU A 654 -4.12 -16.74 -18.43
CA LEU A 654 -4.85 -15.96 -17.43
C LEU A 654 -6.33 -15.79 -17.81
N ASP A 655 -7.18 -16.69 -17.31
CA ASP A 655 -8.63 -16.70 -17.55
C ASP A 655 -9.32 -15.35 -17.29
N THR A 656 -8.92 -14.64 -16.24
CA THR A 656 -9.47 -13.31 -15.90
C THR A 656 -9.16 -12.26 -16.96
N VAL A 657 -7.96 -12.31 -17.55
CA VAL A 657 -7.57 -11.41 -18.64
C VAL A 657 -8.32 -11.77 -19.91
N ILE A 658 -8.42 -13.07 -20.23
CA ILE A 658 -9.18 -13.57 -21.39
C ILE A 658 -10.65 -13.15 -21.31
N ALA A 659 -11.29 -13.30 -20.16
CA ALA A 659 -12.66 -12.87 -19.95
C ALA A 659 -12.83 -11.36 -20.12
N LEU A 660 -11.90 -10.55 -19.57
CA LEU A 660 -11.90 -9.10 -19.79
C LEU A 660 -11.80 -8.75 -21.28
N LEU A 661 -10.95 -9.43 -22.05
CA LEU A 661 -10.82 -9.20 -23.48
C LEU A 661 -12.15 -9.45 -24.21
N VAL A 662 -12.86 -10.53 -23.88
CA VAL A 662 -14.20 -10.79 -24.45
C VAL A 662 -15.17 -9.66 -24.12
N HIS A 663 -15.22 -9.21 -22.86
CA HIS A 663 -16.08 -8.07 -22.49
C HIS A 663 -15.68 -6.78 -23.22
N LYS A 664 -14.38 -6.52 -23.42
CA LYS A 664 -13.89 -5.34 -24.16
C LYS A 664 -14.23 -5.40 -25.64
N VAL A 665 -14.13 -6.57 -26.28
CA VAL A 665 -14.54 -6.75 -27.67
C VAL A 665 -16.06 -6.66 -27.85
N ASN A 666 -16.83 -7.19 -26.89
CA ASN A 666 -18.28 -7.02 -26.85
C ASN A 666 -18.69 -5.54 -26.69
N LEU A 667 -17.98 -4.80 -25.82
CA LEU A 667 -18.15 -3.36 -25.70
C LEU A 667 -17.78 -2.64 -27.01
N LEU A 668 -16.69 -3.02 -27.66
CA LEU A 668 -16.26 -2.45 -28.95
C LEU A 668 -17.32 -2.65 -30.04
N ALA A 669 -17.96 -3.81 -30.10
CA ALA A 669 -19.09 -4.06 -31.00
C ALA A 669 -20.28 -3.14 -30.67
N ASN A 670 -20.65 -3.00 -29.40
CA ASN A 670 -21.74 -2.12 -28.98
C ASN A 670 -21.45 -0.62 -29.19
N GLU A 671 -20.22 -0.17 -28.96
CA GLU A 671 -19.82 1.22 -29.28
C GLU A 671 -19.86 1.46 -30.79
N THR A 672 -19.46 0.47 -31.60
CA THR A 672 -19.62 0.54 -33.05
C THR A 672 -21.09 0.73 -33.44
N LEU A 673 -22.02 0.00 -32.81
CA LEU A 673 -23.46 0.15 -33.02
C LEU A 673 -23.97 1.56 -32.70
N LYS A 674 -23.53 2.12 -31.56
CA LYS A 674 -23.87 3.50 -31.15
C LYS A 674 -23.34 4.53 -32.14
N ILE A 675 -22.09 4.37 -32.58
CA ILE A 675 -21.44 5.26 -33.55
C ILE A 675 -22.17 5.28 -34.90
N VAL A 676 -22.72 4.13 -35.33
CA VAL A 676 -23.50 4.02 -36.57
C VAL A 676 -25.00 4.24 -36.41
N LYS A 677 -25.48 4.59 -35.19
CA LYS A 677 -26.90 4.81 -34.88
C LYS A 677 -27.80 3.68 -35.39
N TYR A 678 -27.46 2.43 -35.05
CA TYR A 678 -28.24 1.24 -35.40
C TYR A 678 -28.36 0.92 -36.90
N LYS A 679 -27.50 1.51 -37.75
CA LYS A 679 -27.46 1.19 -39.20
C LYS A 679 -26.05 0.88 -39.66
N HIS A 680 -25.72 -0.40 -39.76
CA HIS A 680 -24.40 -0.81 -40.20
C HIS A 680 -24.17 -0.57 -41.71
N THR A 681 -23.01 -0.02 -42.04
CA THR A 681 -22.44 -0.10 -43.40
C THR A 681 -21.85 -1.49 -43.65
N ARG A 682 -21.58 -1.85 -44.92
CA ARG A 682 -20.92 -3.13 -45.26
C ARG A 682 -19.60 -3.34 -44.52
N LYS A 683 -18.81 -2.27 -44.32
CA LYS A 683 -17.53 -2.31 -43.59
C LYS A 683 -17.74 -2.53 -42.10
N THR A 684 -18.61 -1.74 -41.47
CA THR A 684 -18.86 -1.85 -40.03
C THR A 684 -19.55 -3.17 -39.66
N ALA A 685 -20.40 -3.72 -40.53
CA ALA A 685 -20.99 -5.05 -40.34
C ALA A 685 -19.92 -6.15 -40.42
N ALA A 686 -18.96 -6.05 -41.34
CA ALA A 686 -17.83 -6.99 -41.42
C ALA A 686 -16.94 -6.89 -40.18
N PHE A 687 -16.70 -5.67 -39.68
CA PHE A 687 -15.96 -5.41 -38.47
C PHE A 687 -16.64 -6.04 -37.23
N VAL A 688 -17.94 -5.82 -37.02
CA VAL A 688 -18.64 -6.42 -35.88
C VAL A 688 -18.66 -7.95 -35.97
N ARG A 689 -18.79 -8.52 -37.17
CA ARG A 689 -18.62 -9.98 -37.36
C ARG A 689 -17.21 -10.46 -36.97
N ALA A 690 -16.18 -9.66 -37.19
CA ALA A 690 -14.82 -9.97 -36.72
C ALA A 690 -14.71 -9.92 -35.19
N CYS A 691 -15.33 -8.93 -34.54
CA CYS A 691 -15.43 -8.86 -33.06
C CYS A 691 -16.14 -10.09 -32.49
N VAL A 692 -17.27 -10.46 -33.08
CA VAL A 692 -18.04 -11.64 -32.68
C VAL A 692 -17.23 -12.93 -32.89
N ALA A 693 -16.54 -13.06 -34.02
CA ALA A 693 -15.67 -14.19 -34.30
C ALA A 693 -14.51 -14.27 -33.28
N PHE A 694 -13.92 -13.13 -32.91
CA PHE A 694 -12.92 -13.06 -31.85
C PHE A 694 -13.46 -13.61 -30.53
N SER A 695 -14.65 -13.18 -30.09
CA SER A 695 -15.28 -13.71 -28.87
C SER A 695 -15.53 -15.23 -28.99
N PHE A 696 -16.01 -15.71 -30.14
CA PHE A 696 -16.31 -17.13 -30.38
C PHE A 696 -15.09 -18.05 -30.27
N ILE A 697 -13.91 -17.62 -30.75
CA ILE A 697 -12.67 -18.41 -30.63
C ILE A 697 -11.98 -18.24 -29.27
N THR A 698 -12.40 -17.28 -28.45
CA THR A 698 -11.74 -16.91 -27.18
C THR A 698 -12.43 -17.48 -25.95
N ILE A 699 -13.75 -17.63 -25.99
CA ILE A 699 -14.48 -18.26 -24.88
C ILE A 699 -14.05 -19.73 -24.67
N PRO A 700 -13.85 -20.58 -25.71
CA PRO A 700 -13.43 -21.97 -25.52
C PRO A 700 -12.10 -22.14 -24.76
N SER A 701 -11.16 -21.18 -24.89
CA SER A 701 -9.85 -21.23 -24.24
C SER A 701 -9.88 -21.03 -22.72
N LEU A 702 -11.00 -20.56 -22.14
CA LEU A 702 -11.14 -20.44 -20.69
C LEU A 702 -11.16 -21.82 -20.02
N THR A 703 -10.79 -21.90 -18.74
CA THR A 703 -10.91 -23.14 -17.97
C THR A 703 -12.23 -23.20 -17.20
N ASN A 704 -12.71 -22.08 -16.68
CA ASN A 704 -13.94 -22.02 -15.87
C ASN A 704 -15.22 -22.13 -16.75
N PRO A 705 -16.04 -23.19 -16.58
CA PRO A 705 -17.22 -23.41 -17.42
C PRO A 705 -18.38 -22.45 -17.10
N VAL A 706 -18.52 -21.98 -15.86
CA VAL A 706 -19.56 -21.01 -15.47
C VAL A 706 -19.31 -19.68 -16.18
N LEU A 707 -18.05 -19.24 -16.19
CA LEU A 707 -17.63 -18.02 -16.90
C LEU A 707 -17.82 -18.15 -18.41
N LYS A 708 -17.56 -19.32 -18.99
CA LYS A 708 -17.86 -19.58 -20.41
C LYS A 708 -19.35 -19.39 -20.72
N LEU A 709 -20.25 -19.94 -19.89
CA LEU A 709 -21.69 -19.78 -20.09
C LEU A 709 -22.10 -18.31 -20.09
N GLN A 710 -21.67 -17.55 -19.07
CA GLN A 710 -21.95 -16.11 -18.99
C GLN A 710 -21.49 -15.37 -20.24
N LEU A 711 -20.24 -15.59 -20.66
CA LEU A 711 -19.68 -14.93 -21.84
C LEU A 711 -20.34 -15.35 -23.15
N TYR A 712 -20.78 -16.61 -23.28
CA TYR A 712 -21.53 -17.06 -24.45
C TYR A 712 -22.89 -16.36 -24.56
N LEU A 713 -23.61 -16.22 -23.45
CA LEU A 713 -24.90 -15.54 -23.43
C LEU A 713 -24.75 -14.03 -23.72
N GLU A 714 -23.81 -13.37 -23.06
CA GLU A 714 -23.54 -11.93 -23.28
C GLU A 714 -23.10 -11.66 -24.72
N SER A 715 -22.19 -12.48 -25.26
CA SER A 715 -21.72 -12.33 -26.65
C SER A 715 -22.82 -12.65 -27.66
N SER A 716 -23.73 -13.57 -27.35
CA SER A 716 -24.94 -13.81 -28.14
C SER A 716 -25.85 -12.59 -28.16
N GLN A 717 -26.10 -11.97 -27.01
CA GLN A 717 -26.95 -10.77 -26.92
C GLN A 717 -26.35 -9.61 -27.72
N VAL A 718 -25.03 -9.41 -27.63
CA VAL A 718 -24.31 -8.40 -28.43
C VAL A 718 -24.39 -8.71 -29.93
N ALA A 719 -24.25 -9.98 -30.32
CA ALA A 719 -24.39 -10.40 -31.72
C ALA A 719 -25.81 -10.12 -32.25
N LEU A 720 -26.85 -10.34 -31.46
CA LEU A 720 -28.24 -10.02 -31.83
C LEU A 720 -28.46 -8.53 -32.03
N LEU A 721 -27.95 -7.69 -31.13
CA LEU A 721 -28.04 -6.22 -31.24
C LEU A 721 -27.37 -5.67 -32.50
N ASN A 722 -26.41 -6.41 -33.07
CA ASN A 722 -25.67 -6.02 -34.28
C ASN A 722 -26.08 -6.86 -35.52
N GLU A 723 -27.29 -7.43 -35.53
CA GLU A 723 -27.85 -8.16 -36.68
C GLU A 723 -27.04 -9.41 -37.11
N CYS A 724 -26.22 -9.98 -36.22
CA CYS A 724 -25.38 -11.16 -36.47
C CYS A 724 -26.08 -12.46 -36.02
N LEU A 725 -27.24 -12.76 -36.61
CA LEU A 725 -28.14 -13.84 -36.18
C LEU A 725 -27.49 -15.23 -36.19
N SER A 726 -26.78 -15.57 -37.28
CA SER A 726 -26.12 -16.88 -37.41
C SER A 726 -25.05 -17.12 -36.34
N GLN A 727 -24.36 -16.06 -35.91
CA GLN A 727 -23.34 -16.12 -34.88
C GLN A 727 -23.95 -16.20 -33.48
N ALA A 728 -25.06 -15.50 -33.23
CA ALA A 728 -25.83 -15.63 -32.00
C ALA A 728 -26.34 -17.06 -31.80
N ASP A 729 -26.91 -17.67 -32.84
CA ASP A 729 -27.34 -19.08 -32.84
C ASP A 729 -26.17 -20.04 -32.51
N ALA A 730 -24.99 -19.81 -33.09
CA ALA A 730 -23.79 -20.61 -32.79
C ALA A 730 -23.34 -20.48 -31.31
N PHE A 731 -23.39 -19.28 -30.73
CA PHE A 731 -23.07 -19.08 -29.31
C PHE A 731 -24.04 -19.82 -28.40
N LEU A 732 -25.35 -19.73 -28.67
CA LEU A 732 -26.37 -20.38 -27.86
C LEU A 732 -26.28 -21.90 -27.94
N LYS A 733 -26.03 -22.45 -29.14
CA LYS A 733 -25.74 -23.89 -29.30
C LYS A 733 -24.53 -24.33 -28.48
N SER A 734 -23.46 -23.54 -28.51
CA SER A 734 -22.25 -23.81 -27.73
C SER A 734 -22.56 -23.79 -26.22
N ALA A 735 -23.34 -22.81 -25.75
CA ALA A 735 -23.78 -22.74 -24.36
C ALA A 735 -24.65 -23.92 -23.94
N ILE A 736 -25.61 -24.34 -24.78
CA ILE A 736 -26.46 -25.53 -24.54
C ILE A 736 -25.59 -26.78 -24.45
N SER A 737 -24.60 -26.93 -25.33
CA SER A 737 -23.71 -28.10 -25.35
C SER A 737 -22.79 -28.19 -24.12
N LEU A 738 -22.50 -27.06 -23.46
CA LEU A 738 -21.60 -26.98 -22.32
C LEU A 738 -22.25 -27.39 -20.99
N ILE A 739 -23.56 -27.17 -20.81
CA ILE A 739 -24.24 -27.49 -19.54
C ILE A 739 -24.20 -28.99 -19.19
N PRO A 740 -24.42 -29.94 -20.14
CA PRO A 740 -24.23 -31.36 -19.86
C PRO A 740 -22.79 -31.73 -19.45
N GLU A 741 -21.79 -30.97 -19.93
CA GLU A 741 -20.40 -31.16 -19.52
C GLU A 741 -20.17 -30.73 -18.06
N ILE A 742 -20.82 -29.64 -17.63
CA ILE A 742 -20.80 -29.19 -16.23
C ILE A 742 -21.39 -30.27 -15.31
N GLN A 743 -22.51 -30.90 -15.70
CA GLN A 743 -23.08 -32.01 -14.92
C GLN A 743 -22.08 -33.15 -14.74
N LYS A 744 -21.39 -33.57 -15.81
CA LYS A 744 -20.37 -34.63 -15.73
C LYS A 744 -19.22 -34.27 -14.79
N GLN A 745 -18.83 -32.99 -14.73
CA GLN A 745 -17.80 -32.51 -13.81
C GLN A 745 -18.28 -32.54 -12.36
N ILE A 746 -19.53 -32.16 -12.10
CA ILE A 746 -20.16 -32.27 -10.78
C ILE A 746 -20.20 -33.73 -10.33
N ASP A 747 -20.68 -34.63 -11.19
CA ASP A 747 -20.79 -36.07 -10.89
C ASP A 747 -19.41 -36.68 -10.59
N ALA A 748 -18.38 -36.30 -11.36
CA ALA A 748 -17.01 -36.74 -11.15
C ALA A 748 -16.43 -36.23 -9.80
N GLN A 749 -16.73 -34.98 -9.42
CA GLN A 749 -16.31 -34.42 -8.14
C GLN A 749 -17.01 -35.11 -6.97
N GLN A 750 -18.32 -35.35 -7.06
CA GLN A 750 -19.08 -36.11 -6.05
C GLN A 750 -18.53 -37.53 -5.88
N THR A 751 -18.21 -38.21 -7.00
CA THR A 751 -17.62 -39.56 -6.99
C THR A 751 -16.21 -39.56 -6.37
N ALA A 752 -15.40 -38.54 -6.62
CA ALA A 752 -14.06 -38.40 -6.03
C ALA A 752 -14.11 -38.14 -4.51
N LEU A 753 -15.08 -37.36 -4.04
CA LEU A 753 -15.30 -37.10 -2.60
C LEU A 753 -15.80 -38.34 -1.83
N LEU A 754 -16.55 -39.23 -2.51
CA LEU A 754 -17.02 -40.50 -1.94
C LEU A 754 -15.92 -41.57 -1.90
N ASN A 755 -14.97 -41.54 -2.84
CA ASN A 755 -13.92 -42.55 -2.99
C ASN A 755 -12.56 -42.08 -2.42
N ASN A 756 -12.49 -41.70 -1.14
CA ASN A 756 -11.23 -41.37 -0.45
C ASN A 756 -10.25 -42.55 -0.43
N SER A 757 -9.52 -42.80 -1.52
CA SER A 757 -8.13 -43.26 -1.59
C SER A 757 -7.76 -43.61 -3.03
N THR A 758 -6.60 -43.11 -3.45
CA THR A 758 -5.83 -43.50 -4.65
C THR A 758 -6.49 -43.26 -6.01
N LEU A 759 -6.22 -42.09 -6.59
CA LEU A 759 -5.71 -41.97 -7.96
C LEU A 759 -4.97 -40.63 -8.09
N ASN A 760 -3.67 -40.70 -8.34
CA ASN A 760 -2.80 -39.57 -8.68
C ASN A 760 -3.22 -39.02 -10.06
N TYR A 761 -4.19 -38.12 -10.08
CA TYR A 761 -4.47 -37.27 -11.23
C TYR A 761 -4.32 -35.81 -10.81
N ASP A 762 -3.53 -35.06 -11.59
CA ASP A 762 -3.12 -33.69 -11.33
C ASP A 762 -4.26 -32.81 -10.78
N GLY A 763 -4.14 -32.45 -9.50
CA GLY A 763 -5.11 -31.65 -8.74
C GLY A 763 -5.30 -30.21 -9.24
N SER A 764 -4.72 -29.83 -10.37
CA SER A 764 -4.76 -28.47 -10.92
C SER A 764 -6.10 -28.10 -11.57
N ASN A 765 -6.92 -29.08 -11.96
CA ASN A 765 -8.22 -28.82 -12.58
C ASN A 765 -9.40 -29.00 -11.61
N LEU A 766 -9.23 -29.83 -10.56
CA LEU A 766 -10.26 -30.02 -9.53
C LEU A 766 -10.31 -28.85 -8.53
N ALA A 767 -9.17 -28.23 -8.23
CA ALA A 767 -9.09 -27.04 -7.37
C ALA A 767 -9.59 -25.75 -8.06
N LYS A 768 -9.65 -25.69 -9.39
CA LYS A 768 -10.09 -24.47 -10.11
C LYS A 768 -11.60 -24.25 -10.08
N LEU A 769 -12.39 -25.24 -9.66
CA LEU A 769 -13.79 -25.02 -9.28
C LEU A 769 -13.90 -24.48 -7.84
N SER A 770 -12.86 -24.66 -7.01
CA SER A 770 -12.91 -24.40 -5.56
C SER A 770 -12.80 -22.93 -5.16
N SER A 771 -12.52 -22.02 -6.09
CA SER A 771 -12.31 -20.60 -5.76
C SER A 771 -13.52 -19.68 -5.98
N SER A 772 -14.69 -20.18 -6.42
CA SER A 772 -15.86 -19.29 -6.58
C SER A 772 -17.26 -19.87 -6.37
N MET A 773 -17.48 -21.19 -6.38
CA MET A 773 -18.80 -21.76 -6.05
C MET A 773 -18.64 -23.05 -5.23
N THR A 774 -18.65 -22.89 -3.91
CA THR A 774 -18.32 -23.94 -2.93
C THR A 774 -19.45 -24.96 -2.68
N SER A 775 -20.59 -24.90 -3.39
CA SER A 775 -21.68 -25.86 -3.24
C SER A 775 -22.44 -26.11 -4.54
N ILE A 776 -22.91 -27.34 -4.74
CA ILE A 776 -23.81 -27.74 -5.85
C ILE A 776 -25.03 -26.81 -5.90
N GLY A 777 -25.60 -26.46 -4.74
CA GLY A 777 -26.72 -25.53 -4.65
C GLY A 777 -26.42 -24.12 -5.18
N ALA A 778 -25.17 -23.65 -5.12
CA ALA A 778 -24.79 -22.39 -5.75
C ALA A 778 -24.84 -22.51 -7.29
N VAL A 779 -24.33 -23.62 -7.85
CA VAL A 779 -24.35 -23.88 -9.30
C VAL A 779 -25.79 -24.01 -9.81
N GLU A 780 -26.66 -24.71 -9.08
CA GLU A 780 -28.09 -24.80 -9.43
C GLU A 780 -28.78 -23.45 -9.41
N LYS A 781 -28.46 -22.59 -8.42
CA LYS A 781 -28.99 -21.22 -8.37
C LYS A 781 -28.52 -20.39 -9.56
N PHE A 782 -27.23 -20.47 -9.90
CA PHE A 782 -26.69 -19.82 -11.09
C PHE A 782 -27.38 -20.32 -12.37
N LEU A 783 -27.53 -21.64 -12.54
CA LEU A 783 -28.18 -22.22 -13.71
C LEU A 783 -29.66 -21.82 -13.79
N PHE A 784 -30.37 -21.75 -12.67
CA PHE A 784 -31.73 -21.22 -12.63
C PHE A 784 -31.80 -19.79 -13.19
N GLU A 785 -30.94 -18.88 -12.72
CA GLU A 785 -30.88 -17.49 -13.18
C GLU A 785 -30.44 -17.40 -14.65
N TYR A 786 -29.40 -18.16 -15.01
CA TYR A 786 -28.82 -18.20 -16.35
C TYR A 786 -29.81 -18.72 -17.40
N VAL A 787 -30.44 -19.88 -17.15
CA VAL A 787 -31.40 -20.48 -18.08
C VAL A 787 -32.64 -19.59 -18.20
N SER A 788 -33.09 -18.97 -17.10
CA SER A 788 -34.18 -18.00 -17.16
C SER A 788 -33.85 -16.83 -18.10
N ASN A 789 -32.65 -16.26 -18.00
CA ASN A 789 -32.19 -15.18 -18.89
C ASN A 789 -32.00 -15.65 -20.35
N MET A 790 -31.48 -16.87 -20.54
CA MET A 790 -31.35 -17.46 -21.86
C MET A 790 -32.71 -17.67 -22.52
N MET A 791 -33.71 -18.17 -21.79
CA MET A 791 -35.07 -18.36 -22.28
C MET A 791 -35.75 -17.03 -22.63
N THR A 792 -35.51 -15.96 -21.86
CA THR A 792 -36.01 -14.63 -22.23
C THR A 792 -35.32 -14.09 -23.48
N THR A 793 -34.02 -14.34 -23.64
CA THR A 793 -33.28 -13.94 -24.84
C THR A 793 -33.83 -14.68 -26.08
N LEU A 794 -34.08 -15.99 -25.96
CA LEU A 794 -34.64 -16.84 -27.02
C LEU A 794 -36.04 -16.41 -27.48
N LEU A 795 -36.80 -15.66 -26.67
CA LEU A 795 -38.12 -15.16 -27.07
C LEU A 795 -38.05 -14.29 -28.33
N VAL A 796 -37.01 -13.48 -28.47
CA VAL A 796 -36.87 -12.48 -29.54
C VAL A 796 -36.00 -12.99 -30.70
N ILE A 797 -35.33 -14.13 -30.51
CA ILE A 797 -34.45 -14.72 -31.52
C ILE A 797 -35.31 -15.40 -32.60
N PRO A 798 -35.05 -15.13 -33.89
CA PRO A 798 -35.68 -15.86 -34.98
C PRO A 798 -35.23 -17.32 -35.03
N ASP A 799 -36.17 -18.23 -35.29
CA ASP A 799 -35.85 -19.62 -35.54
C ASP A 799 -35.05 -19.78 -36.84
N ASN A 800 -34.17 -20.78 -36.85
CA ASN A 800 -33.41 -21.13 -38.04
C ASN A 800 -34.30 -21.94 -39.01
N PRO A 801 -34.51 -21.49 -40.27
CA PRO A 801 -35.36 -22.18 -41.23
C PRO A 801 -34.99 -23.66 -41.47
N ASP A 802 -33.71 -24.00 -41.34
CA ASP A 802 -33.19 -25.33 -41.66
C ASP A 802 -33.31 -26.34 -40.50
N GLN A 803 -33.53 -25.87 -39.28
CA GLN A 803 -33.44 -26.71 -38.06
C GLN A 803 -34.80 -27.07 -37.45
N GLY A 804 -35.88 -26.60 -38.07
CA GLY A 804 -37.23 -26.75 -37.55
C GLY A 804 -37.57 -25.69 -36.51
N VAL A 805 -38.87 -25.60 -36.26
CA VAL A 805 -39.50 -24.64 -35.36
C VAL A 805 -39.04 -24.89 -33.91
N LEU A 806 -38.75 -23.82 -33.17
CA LEU A 806 -38.38 -23.81 -31.76
C LEU A 806 -37.19 -24.72 -31.39
N TYR A 807 -36.26 -24.94 -32.32
CA TYR A 807 -35.14 -25.86 -32.13
C TYR A 807 -34.30 -25.55 -30.87
N LEU A 808 -33.86 -24.30 -30.70
CA LEU A 808 -33.05 -23.89 -29.55
C LEU A 808 -33.82 -23.96 -28.23
N LEU A 809 -35.10 -23.55 -28.23
CA LEU A 809 -35.98 -23.63 -27.07
C LEU A 809 -36.22 -25.08 -26.64
N THR A 810 -36.40 -25.98 -27.61
CA THR A 810 -36.49 -27.42 -27.39
C THR A 810 -35.17 -27.99 -26.86
N GLY A 811 -34.03 -27.47 -27.33
CA GLY A 811 -32.70 -27.80 -26.82
C GLY A 811 -32.54 -27.44 -25.33
N VAL A 812 -32.89 -26.21 -24.95
CA VAL A 812 -32.87 -25.76 -23.54
C VAL A 812 -33.85 -26.56 -22.68
N LEU A 813 -35.04 -26.85 -23.20
CA LEU A 813 -36.03 -27.63 -22.46
C LEU A 813 -35.55 -29.07 -22.19
N ASN A 814 -35.05 -29.76 -23.22
CA ASN A 814 -34.46 -31.09 -23.06
C ASN A 814 -33.29 -31.06 -22.06
N LEU A 815 -32.53 -29.98 -22.04
CA LEU A 815 -31.43 -29.80 -21.11
C LEU A 815 -31.93 -29.74 -19.65
N VAL A 816 -32.96 -28.95 -19.36
CA VAL A 816 -33.54 -28.85 -18.01
C VAL A 816 -34.26 -30.14 -17.60
N GLN A 817 -34.94 -30.81 -18.53
CA GLN A 817 -35.73 -32.00 -18.24
C GLN A 817 -34.88 -33.27 -18.13
N LYS A 818 -33.92 -33.46 -19.03
CA LYS A 818 -33.22 -34.74 -19.26
C LYS A 818 -31.71 -34.70 -19.04
N HIS A 819 -31.03 -33.60 -19.36
CA HIS A 819 -29.56 -33.58 -19.37
C HIS A 819 -28.92 -33.02 -18.10
N PHE A 820 -29.63 -32.23 -17.29
CA PHE A 820 -29.15 -31.72 -16.01
C PHE A 820 -29.91 -32.35 -14.84
N GLN A 821 -29.19 -32.83 -13.83
CA GLN A 821 -29.76 -33.46 -12.64
C GLN A 821 -29.88 -32.41 -11.53
N TRP A 822 -31.11 -32.11 -11.14
CA TRP A 822 -31.39 -31.15 -10.08
C TRP A 822 -31.53 -31.87 -8.74
N GLU A 823 -30.71 -31.52 -7.77
CA GLU A 823 -30.87 -31.85 -6.36
C GLU A 823 -31.95 -30.97 -5.71
N ASN A 824 -31.94 -29.66 -6.02
CA ASN A 824 -32.96 -28.73 -5.55
C ASN A 824 -34.19 -28.72 -6.47
N MET A 825 -35.13 -29.60 -6.14
CA MET A 825 -36.39 -29.74 -6.85
C MET A 825 -37.27 -28.47 -6.83
N GLU A 826 -37.10 -27.56 -5.86
CA GLU A 826 -37.83 -26.29 -5.84
C GLU A 826 -37.33 -25.34 -6.93
N LEU A 827 -36.02 -25.24 -7.11
CA LEU A 827 -35.43 -24.43 -8.19
C LEU A 827 -35.84 -24.97 -9.56
N LYS A 828 -35.84 -26.30 -9.73
CA LYS A 828 -36.36 -26.95 -10.94
C LYS A 828 -37.83 -26.60 -11.19
N PHE A 829 -38.66 -26.65 -10.15
CA PHE A 829 -40.07 -26.27 -10.24
C PHE A 829 -40.26 -24.81 -10.67
N TYR A 830 -39.52 -23.88 -10.05
CA TYR A 830 -39.59 -22.46 -10.41
C TYR A 830 -39.12 -22.22 -11.85
N LEU A 831 -38.06 -22.91 -12.30
CA LEU A 831 -37.56 -22.81 -13.66
C LEU A 831 -38.59 -23.26 -14.69
N LEU A 832 -39.15 -24.47 -14.52
CA LEU A 832 -40.17 -25.00 -15.41
C LEU A 832 -41.44 -24.12 -15.41
N SER A 833 -41.83 -23.60 -14.25
CA SER A 833 -42.94 -22.65 -14.13
C SER A 833 -42.67 -21.34 -14.89
N ASN A 834 -41.42 -20.86 -14.91
CA ASN A 834 -41.04 -19.68 -15.70
C ASN A 834 -41.01 -19.98 -17.20
N ILE A 835 -40.58 -21.19 -17.59
CA ILE A 835 -40.61 -21.65 -18.99
C ILE A 835 -42.07 -21.69 -19.51
N LEU A 836 -43.03 -22.15 -18.70
CA LEU A 836 -44.47 -22.09 -19.06
C LEU A 836 -44.94 -20.67 -19.36
N ILE A 837 -44.45 -19.68 -18.60
CA ILE A 837 -44.78 -18.26 -18.84
C ILE A 837 -44.18 -17.79 -20.16
N ILE A 838 -42.95 -18.18 -20.48
CA ILE A 838 -42.30 -17.81 -21.73
C ILE A 838 -43.00 -18.45 -22.93
N PHE A 839 -43.42 -19.71 -22.83
CA PHE A 839 -44.23 -20.36 -23.86
C PHE A 839 -45.59 -19.70 -24.06
N ASN A 840 -46.20 -19.16 -22.99
CA ASN A 840 -47.41 -18.33 -23.14
C ASN A 840 -47.13 -17.02 -23.90
N SER A 841 -45.94 -16.43 -23.73
CA SER A 841 -45.53 -15.25 -24.49
C SER A 841 -45.30 -15.57 -25.97
N LEU A 842 -44.74 -16.75 -26.30
CA LEU A 842 -44.55 -17.18 -27.70
C LEU A 842 -45.85 -17.35 -28.49
N LYS A 843 -46.98 -17.61 -27.80
CA LYS A 843 -48.32 -17.72 -28.40
C LYS A 843 -49.02 -16.39 -28.63
N GLN A 844 -48.44 -15.26 -28.20
CA GLN A 844 -49.03 -13.95 -28.44
C GLN A 844 -48.87 -13.57 -29.90
N GLU A 845 -49.86 -12.84 -30.45
CA GLU A 845 -49.80 -12.33 -31.83
C GLU A 845 -48.68 -11.31 -32.02
N ASN A 846 -48.37 -10.54 -30.98
CA ASN A 846 -47.25 -9.61 -30.94
C ASN A 846 -46.55 -9.74 -29.58
N TYR A 847 -45.22 -9.82 -29.59
CA TYR A 847 -44.42 -9.85 -28.37
C TYR A 847 -44.38 -8.48 -27.69
N LEU A 848 -44.09 -8.47 -26.38
CA LEU A 848 -44.09 -7.26 -25.56
C LEU A 848 -42.92 -6.31 -25.91
N TYR A 849 -41.81 -6.87 -26.40
CA TYR A 849 -40.63 -6.14 -26.82
C TYR A 849 -39.98 -6.82 -28.02
N HIS A 850 -39.35 -6.02 -28.86
CA HIS A 850 -38.65 -6.42 -30.08
C HIS A 850 -37.27 -5.78 -30.12
N LEU A 851 -36.37 -6.38 -30.90
CA LEU A 851 -35.09 -5.77 -31.24
C LEU A 851 -35.22 -5.05 -32.58
N GLU A 852 -34.63 -3.86 -32.67
CA GLU A 852 -34.63 -3.08 -33.92
C GLU A 852 -33.94 -3.89 -35.03
N ASN A 853 -34.60 -4.02 -36.19
CA ASN A 853 -34.15 -4.78 -37.37
C ASN A 853 -34.03 -6.31 -37.20
N VAL A 854 -34.58 -6.89 -36.13
CA VAL A 854 -34.67 -8.36 -35.99
C VAL A 854 -36.14 -8.79 -36.04
N GLU A 855 -36.47 -9.63 -37.03
CA GLU A 855 -37.81 -10.21 -37.16
C GLU A 855 -37.94 -11.42 -36.23
N SER A 856 -38.62 -11.24 -35.09
CA SER A 856 -38.86 -12.32 -34.12
C SER A 856 -39.93 -13.31 -34.60
N ASN A 857 -40.09 -14.42 -33.87
CA ASN A 857 -41.00 -15.51 -34.25
C ASN A 857 -42.49 -15.12 -34.34
N ASP A 858 -42.93 -14.07 -33.64
CA ASP A 858 -44.28 -13.51 -33.81
C ASP A 858 -44.47 -12.86 -35.19
N THR A 859 -43.42 -12.29 -35.77
CA THR A 859 -43.45 -11.75 -37.13
C THR A 859 -43.24 -12.84 -38.17
N LEU A 860 -42.33 -13.80 -37.92
CA LEU A 860 -41.98 -14.87 -38.87
C LEU A 860 -43.08 -15.91 -39.05
N TYR A 861 -43.64 -16.41 -37.95
CA TYR A 861 -44.68 -17.45 -37.98
C TYR A 861 -46.07 -16.88 -37.72
N GLY A 862 -46.17 -15.77 -36.98
CA GLY A 862 -47.46 -15.27 -36.50
C GLY A 862 -48.22 -16.33 -35.70
N SER A 863 -49.54 -16.25 -35.77
CA SER A 863 -50.46 -17.24 -35.20
C SER A 863 -50.66 -18.47 -36.09
N ASP A 864 -49.62 -18.95 -36.80
CA ASP A 864 -49.71 -20.15 -37.64
C ASP A 864 -50.18 -21.36 -36.80
N PRO A 865 -51.23 -22.08 -37.22
CA PRO A 865 -51.77 -23.22 -36.48
C PRO A 865 -50.76 -24.36 -36.25
N LYS A 866 -49.77 -24.56 -37.13
CA LYS A 866 -48.71 -25.57 -36.95
C LYS A 866 -47.73 -25.15 -35.85
N TYR A 867 -47.30 -23.89 -35.86
CA TYR A 867 -46.44 -23.30 -34.83
C TYR A 867 -47.11 -23.34 -33.45
N LEU A 868 -48.38 -22.90 -33.37
CA LEU A 868 -49.16 -22.96 -32.14
C LEU A 868 -49.39 -24.39 -31.64
N LYS A 869 -49.53 -25.37 -32.54
CA LYS A 869 -49.65 -26.78 -32.17
C LYS A 869 -48.38 -27.30 -31.53
N GLU A 870 -47.21 -26.96 -32.05
CA GLU A 870 -45.93 -27.35 -31.44
C GLU A 870 -45.73 -26.70 -30.07
N ILE A 871 -46.03 -25.41 -29.91
CA ILE A 871 -45.98 -24.77 -28.59
C ILE A 871 -46.92 -25.45 -27.60
N ASN A 872 -48.14 -25.81 -28.01
CA ASN A 872 -49.09 -26.52 -27.15
C ASN A 872 -48.54 -27.87 -26.70
N ASN A 873 -47.88 -28.63 -27.59
CA ASN A 873 -47.25 -29.90 -27.23
C ASN A 873 -46.14 -29.70 -26.17
N LEU A 874 -45.33 -28.65 -26.33
CA LEU A 874 -44.29 -28.31 -25.36
C LEU A 874 -44.88 -27.87 -24.01
N ILE A 875 -45.94 -27.05 -24.02
CA ILE A 875 -46.66 -26.64 -22.80
C ILE A 875 -47.23 -27.86 -22.07
N GLU A 876 -47.88 -28.79 -22.79
CA GLU A 876 -48.43 -30.02 -22.20
C GLU A 876 -47.31 -30.87 -21.56
N SER A 877 -46.18 -31.04 -22.26
CA SER A 877 -45.02 -31.75 -21.71
C SER A 877 -44.44 -31.08 -20.45
N VAL A 878 -44.30 -29.76 -20.44
CA VAL A 878 -43.76 -29.04 -19.27
C VAL A 878 -44.75 -29.05 -18.11
N LEU A 879 -46.04 -28.90 -18.38
CA LEU A 879 -47.09 -28.95 -17.36
C LEU A 879 -47.10 -30.31 -16.66
N ASP A 880 -47.03 -31.41 -17.42
CA ASP A 880 -46.96 -32.76 -16.87
C ASP A 880 -45.77 -32.93 -15.94
N ASP A 881 -44.60 -32.40 -16.30
CA ASP A 881 -43.41 -32.47 -15.44
C ASP A 881 -43.53 -31.60 -14.19
N VAL A 882 -44.11 -30.40 -14.30
CA VAL A 882 -44.38 -29.51 -13.16
C VAL A 882 -45.34 -30.18 -12.17
N LEU A 883 -46.40 -30.83 -12.66
CA LEU A 883 -47.36 -31.55 -11.81
C LEU A 883 -46.73 -32.79 -11.15
N LYS A 884 -45.95 -33.59 -11.89
CA LYS A 884 -45.19 -34.72 -11.31
C LYS A 884 -44.23 -34.26 -10.22
N LEU A 885 -43.54 -33.13 -10.42
CA LEU A 885 -42.67 -32.56 -9.40
C LEU A 885 -43.46 -32.12 -8.16
N LEU A 886 -44.59 -31.44 -8.33
CA LEU A 886 -45.47 -31.06 -7.21
C LEU A 886 -45.94 -32.27 -6.39
N ASP A 887 -46.26 -33.39 -7.03
CA ASP A 887 -46.67 -34.61 -6.35
C ASP A 887 -45.53 -35.30 -5.60
N SER A 888 -44.28 -35.11 -6.03
CA SER A 888 -43.09 -35.70 -5.39
C SER A 888 -42.61 -34.94 -4.14
N LEU A 889 -43.07 -33.70 -3.94
CA LEU A 889 -42.61 -32.81 -2.88
C LEU A 889 -43.35 -33.03 -1.55
N SER A 890 -42.73 -32.58 -0.45
CA SER A 890 -43.36 -32.68 0.87
C SER A 890 -44.65 -31.84 0.95
N PRO A 891 -45.65 -32.24 1.76
CA PRO A 891 -46.96 -31.58 1.77
C PRO A 891 -46.89 -30.05 2.01
N SER A 892 -46.00 -29.59 2.90
CA SER A 892 -45.83 -28.16 3.17
C SER A 892 -45.30 -27.39 1.96
N LYS A 893 -44.33 -27.94 1.23
CA LYS A 893 -43.77 -27.35 0.01
C LYS A 893 -44.76 -27.42 -1.16
N GLN A 894 -45.45 -28.56 -1.29
CA GLN A 894 -46.52 -28.78 -2.26
C GLN A 894 -47.63 -27.73 -2.13
N SER A 895 -48.02 -27.38 -0.90
CA SER A 895 -49.02 -26.34 -0.63
C SER A 895 -48.58 -24.95 -1.10
N ASN A 896 -47.36 -24.54 -0.74
CA ASN A 896 -46.81 -23.23 -1.11
C ASN A 896 -46.57 -23.09 -2.61
N LEU A 897 -45.94 -24.08 -3.24
CA LEU A 897 -45.63 -24.07 -4.67
C LEU A 897 -46.89 -24.25 -5.54
N GLY A 898 -47.86 -25.03 -5.08
CA GLY A 898 -49.18 -25.14 -5.72
C GLY A 898 -49.93 -23.81 -5.75
N LEU A 899 -49.86 -23.03 -4.66
CA LEU A 899 -50.41 -21.67 -4.61
C LEU A 899 -49.65 -20.71 -5.56
N ASP A 900 -48.33 -20.81 -5.65
CA ASP A 900 -47.54 -19.98 -6.57
C ASP A 900 -47.86 -20.28 -8.05
N LEU A 901 -47.98 -21.56 -8.41
CA LEU A 901 -48.39 -21.96 -9.75
C LEU A 901 -49.82 -21.50 -10.06
N LEU A 902 -50.73 -21.55 -9.08
CA LEU A 902 -52.07 -21.01 -9.22
C LEU A 902 -52.05 -19.50 -9.49
N ASN A 903 -51.21 -18.74 -8.77
CA ASN A 903 -51.02 -17.31 -9.03
C ASN A 903 -50.53 -17.04 -10.46
N LYS A 904 -49.54 -17.81 -10.93
CA LYS A 904 -49.03 -17.72 -12.31
C LYS A 904 -50.10 -18.07 -13.34
N LEU A 905 -50.87 -19.14 -13.10
CA LEU A 905 -51.97 -19.58 -13.97
C LEU A 905 -53.02 -18.48 -14.10
N ILE A 906 -53.44 -17.87 -12.99
CA ILE A 906 -54.44 -16.78 -12.96
C ILE A 906 -53.95 -15.56 -13.77
N GLY A 907 -52.64 -15.29 -13.77
CA GLY A 907 -52.06 -14.15 -14.50
C GLY A 907 -51.89 -14.35 -16.01
N HIS A 908 -51.69 -15.60 -16.45
CA HIS A 908 -51.20 -15.90 -17.80
C HIS A 908 -52.09 -16.85 -18.62
N CYS A 909 -53.04 -17.56 -18.01
CA CYS A 909 -53.93 -18.49 -18.71
C CYS A 909 -55.32 -17.92 -18.97
N ASP A 910 -55.98 -18.47 -19.98
CA ASP A 910 -57.38 -18.20 -20.29
C ASP A 910 -58.29 -18.89 -19.27
N LEU A 911 -58.93 -18.05 -18.44
CA LEU A 911 -59.83 -18.46 -17.37
C LEU A 911 -61.26 -18.73 -17.86
N ALA A 912 -61.57 -18.50 -19.14
CA ALA A 912 -62.84 -18.90 -19.73
C ALA A 912 -62.88 -20.40 -20.05
N ASN A 913 -61.71 -21.05 -20.20
CA ASN A 913 -61.63 -22.45 -20.56
C ASN A 913 -61.86 -23.39 -19.36
N GLU A 914 -62.76 -24.35 -19.52
CA GLU A 914 -63.14 -25.30 -18.48
C GLU A 914 -61.94 -26.13 -17.97
N LYS A 915 -61.03 -26.55 -18.86
CA LYS A 915 -59.86 -27.37 -18.47
C LYS A 915 -58.83 -26.57 -17.64
N THR A 916 -58.69 -25.27 -17.91
CA THR A 916 -57.85 -24.36 -17.12
C THR A 916 -58.45 -24.15 -15.73
N ILE A 917 -59.79 -24.01 -15.64
CA ILE A 917 -60.51 -23.88 -14.36
C ILE A 917 -60.37 -25.17 -13.53
N GLU A 918 -60.44 -26.35 -14.15
CA GLU A 918 -60.22 -27.62 -13.45
C GLU A 918 -58.82 -27.73 -12.87
N LEU A 919 -57.79 -27.30 -13.61
CA LEU A 919 -56.43 -27.20 -13.10
C LEU A 919 -56.33 -26.22 -11.93
N ALA A 920 -56.95 -25.04 -12.04
CA ALA A 920 -56.97 -24.05 -10.96
C ALA A 920 -57.65 -24.57 -9.69
N LYS A 921 -58.78 -25.30 -9.81
CA LYS A 921 -59.44 -25.97 -8.69
C LYS A 921 -58.54 -27.01 -8.03
N TYR A 922 -57.86 -27.82 -8.84
CA TYR A 922 -56.93 -28.82 -8.34
C TYR A 922 -55.81 -28.15 -7.53
N LEU A 923 -55.14 -27.13 -8.07
CA LEU A 923 -54.06 -26.40 -7.39
C LEU A 923 -54.53 -25.71 -6.10
N TRP A 924 -55.73 -25.12 -6.10
CA TRP A 924 -56.34 -24.53 -4.89
C TRP A 924 -56.66 -25.58 -3.82
N SER A 925 -57.24 -26.71 -4.21
CA SER A 925 -57.54 -27.80 -3.28
C SER A 925 -56.26 -28.40 -2.68
N LEU A 926 -55.19 -28.43 -3.47
CA LEU A 926 -53.87 -28.93 -3.09
C LEU A 926 -53.15 -27.94 -2.17
N SER A 927 -53.32 -26.63 -2.37
CA SER A 927 -52.76 -25.61 -1.48
C SER A 927 -53.40 -25.62 -0.08
N ILE A 928 -54.68 -25.97 0.03
CA ILE A 928 -55.43 -25.97 1.31
C ILE A 928 -55.38 -27.31 2.07
N LYS A 929 -54.89 -28.38 1.43
CA LYS A 929 -54.94 -29.76 1.92
C LYS A 929 -54.30 -30.00 3.31
N ASN A 930 -53.41 -29.12 3.77
CA ASN A 930 -52.75 -29.20 5.08
C ASN A 930 -53.32 -28.26 6.17
N GLN A 931 -54.54 -27.73 5.98
CA GLN A 931 -55.32 -27.01 7.01
C GLN A 931 -54.72 -25.72 7.61
N GLN A 932 -53.88 -24.98 6.89
CA GLN A 932 -53.54 -23.60 7.29
C GLN A 932 -53.71 -22.64 6.10
N MET A 933 -54.76 -21.82 6.16
CA MET A 933 -54.92 -20.68 5.25
C MET A 933 -53.84 -19.64 5.60
N THR A 934 -52.83 -19.49 4.75
CA THR A 934 -51.77 -18.51 4.96
C THR A 934 -52.20 -17.11 4.52
N LYS A 935 -51.52 -16.05 4.97
CA LYS A 935 -51.73 -14.67 4.50
C LYS A 935 -51.68 -14.54 2.97
N GLN A 936 -50.91 -15.39 2.29
CA GLN A 936 -50.82 -15.39 0.82
C GLN A 936 -52.13 -15.84 0.17
N HIS A 937 -52.84 -16.79 0.76
CA HIS A 937 -54.17 -17.18 0.28
C HIS A 937 -55.18 -16.04 0.46
N GLU A 938 -55.20 -15.36 1.60
CA GLU A 938 -56.07 -14.20 1.82
C GLU A 938 -55.80 -13.07 0.81
N ASN A 939 -54.53 -12.82 0.51
CA ASN A 939 -54.13 -11.83 -0.48
C ASN A 939 -54.55 -12.23 -1.90
N LEU A 940 -54.43 -13.52 -2.26
CA LEU A 940 -54.94 -14.03 -3.54
C LEU A 940 -56.46 -13.84 -3.63
N ILE A 941 -57.21 -14.19 -2.58
CA ILE A 941 -58.67 -14.00 -2.54
C ILE A 941 -59.04 -12.53 -2.72
N LYS A 942 -58.36 -11.61 -2.02
CA LYS A 942 -58.57 -10.16 -2.18
C LYS A 942 -58.26 -9.71 -3.62
N THR A 943 -57.18 -10.22 -4.21
CA THR A 943 -56.79 -9.92 -5.59
C THR A 943 -57.82 -10.42 -6.60
N LEU A 944 -58.34 -11.63 -6.39
CA LEU A 944 -59.40 -12.21 -7.22
C LEU A 944 -60.68 -11.38 -7.13
N LYS A 945 -61.14 -11.05 -5.91
CA LYS A 945 -62.33 -10.19 -5.69
C LYS A 945 -62.17 -8.81 -6.33
N PHE A 946 -60.97 -8.23 -6.27
CA PHE A 946 -60.67 -6.96 -6.94
C PHE A 946 -60.71 -7.09 -8.47
N ARG A 947 -60.13 -8.14 -9.04
CA ARG A 947 -60.13 -8.37 -10.50
C ARG A 947 -61.51 -8.75 -11.03
N SER A 948 -62.31 -9.47 -10.23
CA SER A 948 -63.66 -9.90 -10.60
C SER A 948 -64.67 -8.76 -10.69
N ALA A 949 -64.40 -7.65 -9.99
CA ALA A 949 -65.13 -6.40 -10.18
C ALA A 949 -64.94 -5.77 -11.57
N LYS A 950 -63.87 -6.15 -12.30
CA LYS A 950 -63.53 -5.58 -13.62
C LYS A 950 -63.66 -6.58 -14.78
N ASN A 951 -63.68 -7.89 -14.52
CA ASN A 951 -63.71 -8.92 -15.55
C ASN A 951 -64.49 -10.16 -15.09
N SER A 952 -65.47 -10.59 -15.88
CA SER A 952 -66.40 -11.70 -15.60
C SER A 952 -65.72 -13.07 -15.52
N GLU A 953 -64.59 -13.26 -16.21
CA GLU A 953 -63.78 -14.51 -16.16
C GLU A 953 -63.35 -14.85 -14.73
N TYR A 954 -63.03 -13.83 -13.92
CA TYR A 954 -62.61 -14.01 -12.54
C TYR A 954 -63.79 -14.30 -11.60
N ASN A 955 -65.02 -13.86 -11.93
CA ASN A 955 -66.22 -14.24 -11.16
C ASN A 955 -66.50 -15.74 -11.34
N LEU A 956 -66.41 -16.24 -12.57
CA LEU A 956 -66.54 -17.67 -12.86
C LEU A 956 -65.50 -18.50 -12.10
N LEU A 957 -64.25 -18.02 -12.04
CA LEU A 957 -63.20 -18.68 -11.28
C LEU A 957 -63.50 -18.69 -9.77
N ILE A 958 -63.92 -17.57 -9.18
CA ILE A 958 -64.28 -17.47 -7.75
C ILE A 958 -65.41 -18.44 -7.38
N GLU A 959 -66.49 -18.46 -8.16
CA GLU A 959 -67.62 -19.38 -7.97
C GLU A 959 -67.16 -20.84 -8.01
N LYS A 960 -66.30 -21.17 -8.98
CA LYS A 960 -65.79 -22.52 -9.20
C LYS A 960 -64.78 -22.96 -8.12
N LEU A 961 -64.04 -22.03 -7.52
CA LEU A 961 -63.11 -22.29 -6.40
C LEU A 961 -63.79 -22.36 -5.03
N LYS A 962 -65.09 -21.98 -4.92
CA LYS A 962 -65.86 -21.89 -3.67
C LYS A 962 -65.22 -20.95 -2.62
N ILE A 963 -64.77 -19.79 -3.08
CA ILE A 963 -64.17 -18.68 -2.32
C ILE A 963 -65.16 -17.51 -2.26
#